data_AF-A0A4Q1IQ84-F1
#
_entry.id   AF-A0A4Q1IQ84-F1
#
_cell.length_a   1.000
_cell.length_b   1.000
_cell.length_c   1.000
_cell.angle_alpha   90.00
_cell.angle_beta   90.00
_cell.angle_gamma   90.00
#
_symmetry.space_group_name_H-M   'P 1'
#
loop_
_entity.id
_entity.type
_entity.pdbx_description
1 polymer ?
#
loop_
_entity_poly.entity_id
_entity_poly.type
_entity_poly.pdbx_seq_one_letter_code
_entity_poly.pdbx_strand_id
1 'polypeptide(L)'
;MQKFNFLLGILLSLTCFKNVLAQEKQVNNDKPNIIFILTDDQRFDAIGYAGNKFVQTPQMDDLAKSGTYFNHAIVTTPICAASRASIWTGLHERSHNYNFQTGNIRDEYMANAYPTVLKNNGYYTGFYGKFGVKFDDFEKQFDEHDDYDRNNSYPDRRGYFYKTIGKDTVHLTRYTGQQALDFIDKRSNDKPFLLSLSFSAPHAHDRAEEQYFWQNTTDKLLVDTTIPGPALADDKYFMAQPKFVRDGFNRLRWTWRYDTPEKYQHSLKGYYRMISGIDLEIAKIREKLKEKGMDKNTVIIVMGDNGYFLGERQLAGKWLMYDNSVRVPLIIYDPRVNNHNDIDDMVLNIDVTSTIADIAGVKAPATWQGKSLMPLVKSEKTSIERDTILIEHIWDFSEIPPSEGVRTSEWKYFRYVNDKSVEELYNLKKDPLETKNLIGNKKYQKVAAELRAKCDELIKRNSNEFRNPPTDLTIELIRDPSGNVKVLDTKPEFGWTVPIESKFQSAYQILVASSKAIIDANNGDVWDSGQVRSGKSTDVEYNGKPLEIGKSYYWKVRIWDEENRLVDYSVAQKFTMGKGDNYMISTENQHIGTKIKPVKFENRGDFYFVDFGKAAFATLNFNYNAKTPHTITVRISEMLDDKGNVNRTPPQKSHIRYQEVKVDVKPGKTQYQIEIKADTRNTLPNKAIALPKDVPVLMPFRYAEIEGAQEPVSADNFEQLAFHTYWDENASSFDSNNDILNQVWDLCKYSIKATTFNGLYVDGDRERIPYEADAYLNQLSHYTTDREYAMARRTIEYFMENPTWPTEWQQHVALLIYADYMYTGNTELIERYYEALKHKTLYELSNEDGLITSTKVTPEFMYKLGFKEGYNKPLTDIVDWPLANFNGSKTKGEHDGFVFKPYSTVINSFFYENMKIMAQFAKLLGKTEEVLDFEFRAAKVKKAVNEQMFDKERGIYVDGIGTDHASLHANMMPLAFGLVPEEHFKTVVDYVKSRGMACSVYGSQFLMDGLYNAGEADYALDLLTSKDKRSWYNMIRVGSTITLEAWDLEYKNNLDWNHAWGAVPANAIPRGLWGIKPKTPGFSIATIKPQMSKLKSSAIEVPTVLGTIKASYKYSGARLQTYEIEIPANMVAEFSLNSLEGKNLIHNGKKVPSAFDIIRLEPGKHIIKLVINSF
;
A
#
# COMPACT_ATOMS: atom_id res chain seq x y z
N MET A 1 34.37 -43.90 23.92
CA MET A 1 35.20 -45.11 23.67
C MET A 1 34.28 -46.14 23.06
N GLN A 2 34.36 -46.34 21.74
CA GLN A 2 35.31 -47.25 21.08
C GLN A 2 34.88 -48.70 21.25
N LYS A 3 34.36 -49.28 20.17
CA LYS A 3 35.06 -50.28 19.34
C LYS A 3 35.16 -51.62 20.09
N PHE A 4 34.46 -52.64 19.62
CA PHE A 4 35.05 -53.96 19.35
C PHE A 4 34.09 -54.84 18.51
N ASN A 5 33.66 -54.32 17.35
CA ASN A 5 33.19 -55.13 16.21
C ASN A 5 34.16 -55.01 15.02
N PHE A 6 35.46 -54.89 15.32
CA PHE A 6 36.54 -54.63 14.35
C PHE A 6 37.21 -55.91 13.80
N LEU A 7 36.63 -57.10 14.04
CA LEU A 7 37.26 -58.38 13.67
C LEU A 7 36.38 -59.35 12.88
N LEU A 8 35.28 -58.85 12.30
CA LEU A 8 34.56 -59.53 11.21
C LEU A 8 34.76 -58.84 9.84
N GLY A 9 35.64 -57.82 9.78
CA GLY A 9 35.87 -56.97 8.61
C GLY A 9 37.12 -57.27 7.78
N ILE A 10 37.87 -58.35 8.06
CA ILE A 10 39.18 -58.59 7.40
C ILE A 10 39.28 -59.97 6.70
N LEU A 11 38.27 -60.84 6.80
CA LEU A 11 38.27 -62.15 6.09
C LEU A 11 37.24 -62.31 4.95
N LEU A 12 36.46 -61.27 4.64
CA LEU A 12 35.56 -61.23 3.47
C LEU A 12 36.11 -60.33 2.33
N SER A 13 37.34 -59.84 2.46
CA SER A 13 37.97 -58.86 1.57
C SER A 13 38.85 -59.47 0.46
N LEU A 14 38.90 -60.80 0.27
CA LEU A 14 39.84 -61.44 -0.67
C LEU A 14 39.24 -62.46 -1.66
N THR A 15 37.91 -62.60 -1.76
CA THR A 15 37.27 -63.50 -2.75
C THR A 15 36.26 -62.87 -3.71
N CYS A 16 36.13 -61.53 -3.73
CA CYS A 16 35.28 -60.83 -4.72
C CYS A 16 36.05 -60.01 -5.77
N PHE A 17 37.38 -60.13 -5.85
CA PHE A 17 38.21 -59.37 -6.81
C PHE A 17 38.42 -60.07 -8.18
N LYS A 18 37.44 -60.81 -8.68
CA LYS A 18 37.47 -61.42 -10.04
C LYS A 18 36.10 -61.45 -10.76
N ASN A 19 35.26 -60.44 -10.58
CA ASN A 19 34.16 -60.12 -11.49
C ASN A 19 34.06 -58.61 -11.77
N VAL A 20 35.22 -57.96 -11.83
CA VAL A 20 35.37 -56.61 -12.41
C VAL A 20 35.80 -56.81 -13.85
N LEU A 21 34.82 -57.00 -14.74
CA LEU A 21 34.80 -56.73 -16.18
C LEU A 21 33.63 -57.52 -16.79
N ALA A 22 32.75 -56.80 -17.48
CA ALA A 22 31.49 -57.25 -18.10
C ALA A 22 30.29 -57.44 -17.15
N GLN A 23 29.87 -56.35 -16.52
CA GLN A 23 28.44 -56.10 -16.33
C GLN A 23 28.16 -54.76 -16.99
N GLU A 24 27.65 -54.81 -18.22
CA GLU A 24 27.13 -53.64 -18.91
C GLU A 24 26.20 -52.89 -17.95
N LYS A 25 26.47 -51.61 -17.73
CA LYS A 25 25.51 -50.69 -17.14
C LYS A 25 24.28 -50.71 -18.05
N GLN A 26 23.29 -51.50 -17.68
CA GLN A 26 21.94 -51.32 -18.18
C GLN A 26 21.47 -49.98 -17.61
N VAL A 27 21.66 -48.92 -18.40
CA VAL A 27 21.09 -47.60 -18.12
C VAL A 27 19.58 -47.80 -18.06
N ASN A 28 18.99 -47.53 -16.90
CA ASN A 28 17.56 -47.64 -16.68
C ASN A 28 16.85 -46.60 -17.55
N ASN A 29 16.41 -47.01 -18.75
CA ASN A 29 15.98 -46.15 -19.85
C ASN A 29 14.45 -45.96 -19.89
N ASP A 30 13.81 -45.87 -18.71
CA ASP A 30 12.34 -45.87 -18.57
C ASP A 30 11.70 -44.48 -18.80
N LYS A 31 12.49 -43.39 -18.80
CA LYS A 31 11.98 -42.02 -19.01
C LYS A 31 11.93 -41.69 -20.51
N PRO A 32 10.81 -41.14 -21.03
CA PRO A 32 10.69 -40.79 -22.44
C PRO A 32 11.42 -39.49 -22.79
N ASN A 33 11.77 -39.32 -24.06
CA ASN A 33 12.07 -38.00 -24.60
C ASN A 33 10.77 -37.25 -24.89
N ILE A 34 10.79 -35.92 -24.83
CA ILE A 34 9.62 -35.07 -25.04
C ILE A 34 9.96 -34.03 -26.09
N ILE A 35 9.17 -33.96 -27.15
CA ILE A 35 9.19 -32.85 -28.11
C ILE A 35 7.88 -32.09 -27.98
N PHE A 36 7.96 -30.81 -27.64
CA PHE A 36 6.81 -29.91 -27.62
C PHE A 36 6.90 -28.92 -28.78
N ILE A 37 5.93 -28.99 -29.68
CA ILE A 37 5.82 -28.15 -30.87
C ILE A 37 4.71 -27.15 -30.65
N LEU A 38 5.06 -25.87 -30.68
CA LEU A 38 4.15 -24.76 -30.52
C LEU A 38 4.16 -23.89 -31.78
N THR A 39 2.99 -23.60 -32.34
CA THR A 39 2.83 -22.77 -33.53
C THR A 39 2.17 -21.44 -33.19
N ASP A 40 2.59 -20.34 -33.80
CA ASP A 40 2.02 -19.01 -33.54
C ASP A 40 0.78 -18.76 -34.42
N ASP A 41 -0.35 -18.36 -33.83
CA ASP A 41 -1.60 -18.04 -34.55
C ASP A 41 -2.30 -19.22 -35.27
N GLN A 42 -2.03 -20.47 -34.91
CA GLN A 42 -2.73 -21.62 -35.50
C GLN A 42 -4.10 -21.86 -34.84
N ARG A 43 -5.19 -21.56 -35.56
CA ARG A 43 -6.57 -21.82 -35.12
C ARG A 43 -6.91 -23.31 -35.12
N PHE A 44 -7.85 -23.71 -34.26
CA PHE A 44 -8.23 -25.12 -34.01
C PHE A 44 -8.57 -25.98 -35.24
N ASP A 45 -9.21 -25.40 -36.26
CA ASP A 45 -9.58 -26.10 -37.50
C ASP A 45 -8.58 -25.84 -38.64
N ALA A 46 -7.41 -25.25 -38.38
CA ALA A 46 -6.33 -25.15 -39.38
C ALA A 46 -5.44 -26.40 -39.36
N ILE A 47 -6.09 -27.57 -39.38
CA ILE A 47 -5.48 -28.90 -39.48
C ILE A 47 -6.42 -29.82 -40.27
N GLY A 48 -5.86 -30.71 -41.11
CA GLY A 48 -6.63 -31.63 -41.97
C GLY A 48 -7.50 -32.59 -41.16
N TYR A 49 -7.00 -33.10 -40.04
CA TYR A 49 -7.74 -33.98 -39.12
C TYR A 49 -9.04 -33.37 -38.59
N ALA A 50 -9.08 -32.05 -38.40
CA ALA A 50 -10.28 -31.32 -37.97
C ALA A 50 -11.29 -31.07 -39.11
N GLY A 51 -11.06 -31.63 -40.30
CA GLY A 51 -11.95 -31.55 -41.45
C GLY A 51 -11.64 -30.41 -42.44
N ASN A 52 -10.53 -29.69 -42.26
CA ASN A 52 -10.13 -28.63 -43.18
C ASN A 52 -9.48 -29.21 -44.45
N LYS A 53 -10.14 -28.99 -45.59
CA LYS A 53 -9.76 -29.59 -46.88
C LYS A 53 -8.68 -28.79 -47.64
N PHE A 54 -8.32 -27.60 -47.17
CA PHE A 54 -7.40 -26.69 -47.87
C PHE A 54 -5.99 -26.72 -47.29
N VAL A 55 -5.87 -26.88 -45.97
CA VAL A 55 -4.56 -27.05 -45.32
C VAL A 55 -4.04 -28.48 -45.52
N GLN A 56 -2.74 -28.65 -45.77
CA GLN A 56 -2.13 -29.97 -45.92
C GLN A 56 -1.22 -30.26 -44.72
N THR A 57 -1.70 -31.11 -43.80
CA THR A 57 -0.99 -31.48 -42.56
C THR A 57 -0.89 -32.99 -42.35
N PRO A 58 -0.40 -33.78 -43.34
CA PRO A 58 -0.41 -35.24 -43.23
C PRO A 58 0.33 -35.78 -41.98
N GLN A 59 1.36 -35.09 -41.48
CA GLN A 59 2.06 -35.54 -40.27
C GLN A 59 1.29 -35.23 -38.99
N MET A 60 0.75 -34.02 -38.84
CA MET A 60 -0.11 -33.71 -37.70
C MET A 60 -1.37 -34.58 -37.71
N ASP A 61 -1.95 -34.84 -38.89
CA ASP A 61 -3.11 -35.72 -39.05
C ASP A 61 -2.79 -37.17 -38.63
N ASP A 62 -1.60 -37.66 -38.97
CA ASP A 62 -1.13 -38.99 -38.56
C ASP A 62 -0.84 -39.06 -37.06
N LEU A 63 -0.26 -38.02 -36.46
CA LEU A 63 -0.05 -37.91 -35.00
C LEU A 63 -1.39 -37.87 -34.26
N ALA A 64 -2.41 -37.19 -34.79
CA ALA A 64 -3.76 -37.17 -34.24
C ALA A 64 -4.42 -38.56 -34.32
N LYS A 65 -4.39 -39.20 -35.50
CA LYS A 65 -4.94 -40.56 -35.73
C LYS A 65 -4.26 -41.64 -34.90
N SER A 66 -2.95 -41.52 -34.70
CA SER A 66 -2.15 -42.51 -33.98
C SER A 66 -1.97 -42.17 -32.50
N GLY A 67 -2.53 -41.05 -32.05
CA GLY A 67 -2.41 -40.55 -30.68
C GLY A 67 -3.74 -40.07 -30.15
N THR A 68 -3.70 -39.05 -29.30
CA THR A 68 -4.89 -38.40 -28.73
C THR A 68 -5.06 -37.00 -29.31
N TYR A 69 -6.24 -36.72 -29.87
CA TYR A 69 -6.64 -35.40 -30.36
C TYR A 69 -7.66 -34.77 -29.40
N PHE A 70 -7.48 -33.49 -29.08
CA PHE A 70 -8.37 -32.77 -28.17
C PHE A 70 -9.21 -31.75 -28.95
N ASN A 71 -10.49 -32.06 -29.14
CA ASN A 71 -11.42 -31.26 -29.94
C ASN A 71 -11.65 -29.85 -29.34
N HIS A 72 -11.61 -29.72 -28.01
CA HIS A 72 -11.87 -28.46 -27.31
C HIS A 72 -10.65 -27.97 -26.52
N ALA A 73 -9.48 -27.97 -27.16
CA ALA A 73 -8.30 -27.30 -26.62
C ALA A 73 -8.43 -25.76 -26.72
N ILE A 74 -8.25 -25.11 -25.57
CA ILE A 74 -8.54 -23.68 -25.38
C ILE A 74 -7.35 -23.02 -24.69
N VAL A 75 -6.92 -21.86 -25.17
CA VAL A 75 -5.96 -21.03 -24.46
C VAL A 75 -6.69 -20.21 -23.40
N THR A 76 -6.14 -20.13 -22.20
CA THR A 76 -6.69 -19.30 -21.13
C THR A 76 -6.63 -17.81 -21.48
N THR A 77 -5.71 -17.41 -22.37
CA THR A 77 -5.61 -16.06 -22.91
C THR A 77 -5.24 -16.05 -24.40
N PRO A 78 -5.94 -15.28 -25.25
CA PRO A 78 -5.65 -15.17 -26.69
C PRO A 78 -4.62 -14.08 -27.03
N ILE A 79 -3.60 -13.90 -26.19
CA ILE A 79 -2.42 -13.04 -26.44
C ILE A 79 -1.19 -13.93 -26.49
N CYS A 80 -0.40 -13.94 -27.59
CA CYS A 80 0.72 -14.90 -27.69
C CYS A 80 1.78 -14.76 -26.57
N ALA A 81 2.15 -13.55 -26.16
CA ALA A 81 3.10 -13.36 -25.05
C ALA A 81 2.54 -13.90 -23.72
N ALA A 82 1.28 -13.56 -23.38
CA ALA A 82 0.65 -14.02 -22.15
C ALA A 82 0.34 -15.53 -22.19
N SER A 83 -0.13 -16.06 -23.32
CA SER A 83 -0.42 -17.48 -23.50
C SER A 83 0.85 -18.33 -23.41
N ARG A 84 1.96 -17.87 -24.00
CA ARG A 84 3.27 -18.51 -23.84
C ARG A 84 3.69 -18.47 -22.39
N ALA A 85 3.60 -17.32 -21.70
CA ALA A 85 3.86 -17.24 -20.26
C ALA A 85 2.99 -18.24 -19.45
N SER A 86 1.71 -18.39 -19.80
CA SER A 86 0.81 -19.38 -19.20
C SER A 86 1.28 -20.83 -19.46
N ILE A 87 1.73 -21.15 -20.67
CA ILE A 87 2.30 -22.47 -21.02
C ILE A 87 3.61 -22.75 -20.27
N TRP A 88 4.49 -21.76 -20.16
CA TRP A 88 5.77 -21.94 -19.45
C TRP A 88 5.55 -22.18 -17.96
N THR A 89 4.69 -21.38 -17.34
CA THR A 89 4.51 -21.31 -15.88
C THR A 89 3.39 -22.18 -15.34
N GLY A 90 2.46 -22.64 -16.18
CA GLY A 90 1.25 -23.36 -15.76
C GLY A 90 0.22 -22.47 -15.05
N LEU A 91 0.31 -21.14 -15.21
CA LEU A 91 -0.53 -20.14 -14.53
C LEU A 91 -1.46 -19.41 -15.51
N HIS A 92 -2.61 -18.93 -15.04
CA HIS A 92 -3.45 -17.98 -15.77
C HIS A 92 -2.77 -16.60 -15.94
N GLU A 93 -3.19 -15.81 -16.93
CA GLU A 93 -2.64 -14.47 -17.21
C GLU A 93 -2.69 -13.57 -15.99
N ARG A 94 -3.83 -13.56 -15.27
CA ARG A 94 -3.98 -12.78 -14.05
C ARG A 94 -3.01 -13.18 -12.92
N SER A 95 -2.58 -14.43 -12.86
CA SER A 95 -1.63 -14.89 -11.84
C SER A 95 -0.22 -14.41 -12.14
N HIS A 96 0.25 -14.60 -13.38
CA HIS A 96 1.61 -14.22 -13.75
C HIS A 96 1.75 -12.73 -14.11
N ASN A 97 0.63 -12.06 -14.41
CA ASN A 97 0.48 -10.62 -14.71
C ASN A 97 1.51 -10.11 -15.73
N TYR A 98 1.66 -10.83 -16.85
CA TYR A 98 2.66 -10.57 -17.89
C TYR A 98 1.99 -10.40 -19.25
N ASN A 99 2.35 -9.34 -19.98
CA ASN A 99 1.90 -9.05 -21.34
C ASN A 99 2.96 -8.25 -22.13
N PHE A 100 2.61 -7.73 -23.31
CA PHE A 100 3.56 -7.03 -24.19
C PHE A 100 4.13 -5.72 -23.64
N GLN A 101 3.44 -5.09 -22.69
CA GLN A 101 3.80 -3.78 -22.14
C GLN A 101 4.28 -3.84 -20.69
N THR A 102 4.36 -5.03 -20.10
CA THR A 102 4.98 -5.22 -18.78
C THR A 102 6.48 -5.38 -18.89
N GLY A 103 7.17 -5.20 -17.76
CA GLY A 103 8.56 -5.62 -17.57
C GLY A 103 8.75 -7.13 -17.64
N ASN A 104 9.88 -7.60 -17.11
CA ASN A 104 10.19 -9.02 -17.07
C ASN A 104 9.11 -9.81 -16.31
N ILE A 105 8.86 -11.04 -16.76
CA ILE A 105 8.07 -11.98 -15.96
C ILE A 105 8.80 -12.24 -14.63
N ARG A 106 8.06 -12.44 -13.53
CA ARG A 106 8.67 -12.62 -12.21
C ARG A 106 9.52 -13.89 -12.16
N ASP A 107 10.73 -13.77 -11.61
CA ASP A 107 11.69 -14.88 -11.48
C ASP A 107 11.10 -16.08 -10.73
N GLU A 108 10.27 -15.84 -9.71
CA GLU A 108 9.62 -16.88 -8.90
C GLU A 108 8.68 -17.80 -9.73
N TYR A 109 8.09 -17.28 -10.81
CA TYR A 109 7.29 -18.07 -11.74
C TYR A 109 8.18 -18.86 -12.71
N MET A 110 9.26 -18.26 -13.18
CA MET A 110 10.19 -18.91 -14.11
C MET A 110 11.08 -19.97 -13.46
N ALA A 111 11.35 -19.84 -12.15
CA ALA A 111 11.97 -20.89 -11.34
C ALA A 111 11.13 -22.19 -11.33
N ASN A 112 9.80 -22.05 -11.43
CA ASN A 112 8.85 -23.15 -11.51
C ASN A 112 8.37 -23.46 -12.94
N ALA A 113 8.92 -22.82 -13.97
CA ALA A 113 8.53 -23.11 -15.34
C ALA A 113 8.93 -24.55 -15.73
N TYR A 114 8.14 -25.21 -16.59
CA TYR A 114 8.39 -26.61 -16.94
C TYR A 114 9.82 -26.90 -17.48
N PRO A 115 10.49 -26.05 -18.31
CA PRO A 115 11.86 -26.34 -18.73
C PRO A 115 12.84 -26.35 -17.56
N THR A 116 12.71 -25.40 -16.62
CA THR A 116 13.53 -25.35 -15.40
C THR A 116 13.31 -26.60 -14.55
N VAL A 117 12.05 -27.00 -14.35
CA VAL A 117 11.68 -28.18 -13.57
C VAL A 117 12.26 -29.46 -14.19
N LEU A 118 12.17 -29.62 -15.51
CA LEU A 118 12.70 -30.81 -16.20
C LEU A 118 14.24 -30.84 -16.19
N LYS A 119 14.90 -29.71 -16.45
CA LYS A 119 16.37 -29.59 -16.38
C LYS A 119 16.90 -29.99 -15.00
N ASN A 120 16.28 -29.46 -13.95
CA ASN A 120 16.62 -29.79 -12.55
C ASN A 120 16.37 -31.27 -12.20
N ASN A 121 15.55 -31.98 -12.99
CA ASN A 121 15.25 -33.40 -12.83
C ASN A 121 15.98 -34.31 -13.84
N GLY A 122 17.06 -33.81 -14.44
CA GLY A 122 18.02 -34.61 -15.21
C GLY A 122 17.73 -34.74 -16.70
N TYR A 123 16.78 -33.96 -17.25
CA TYR A 123 16.58 -33.87 -18.69
C TYR A 123 17.62 -32.98 -19.33
N TYR A 124 18.06 -33.36 -20.53
CA TYR A 124 18.78 -32.45 -21.43
C TYR A 124 17.78 -31.54 -22.14
N THR A 125 17.87 -30.22 -21.98
CA THR A 125 16.81 -29.30 -22.42
C THR A 125 17.23 -28.44 -23.61
N GLY A 126 16.39 -28.40 -24.65
CA GLY A 126 16.61 -27.64 -25.89
C GLY A 126 15.45 -26.69 -26.20
N PHE A 127 15.74 -25.49 -26.69
CA PHE A 127 14.72 -24.54 -27.16
C PHE A 127 15.10 -23.86 -28.48
N TYR A 128 14.21 -23.87 -29.48
CA TYR A 128 14.44 -23.15 -30.72
C TYR A 128 13.18 -22.44 -31.23
N GLY A 129 13.34 -21.18 -31.59
CA GLY A 129 12.28 -20.35 -32.18
C GLY A 129 11.82 -19.24 -31.24
N LYS A 130 10.54 -18.87 -31.30
CA LYS A 130 10.01 -17.71 -30.59
C LYS A 130 9.75 -18.01 -29.12
N PHE A 131 10.55 -17.47 -28.20
CA PHE A 131 10.28 -17.64 -26.77
C PHE A 131 9.06 -16.82 -26.32
N GLY A 132 8.97 -15.57 -26.78
CA GLY A 132 7.80 -14.71 -26.61
C GLY A 132 7.57 -14.16 -25.20
N VAL A 133 8.50 -14.40 -24.27
CA VAL A 133 8.49 -13.90 -22.89
C VAL A 133 9.83 -13.23 -22.59
N LYS A 134 9.83 -12.14 -21.83
CA LYS A 134 11.05 -11.46 -21.38
C LYS A 134 11.47 -11.99 -20.01
N PHE A 135 12.64 -12.60 -19.95
CA PHE A 135 13.22 -13.17 -18.74
C PHE A 135 14.75 -13.16 -18.86
N ASP A 136 15.45 -12.50 -17.94
CA ASP A 136 16.91 -12.27 -18.04
C ASP A 136 17.72 -13.57 -17.94
N ASP A 137 17.20 -14.56 -17.24
CA ASP A 137 17.87 -15.84 -16.96
C ASP A 137 17.41 -16.99 -17.89
N PHE A 138 16.83 -16.66 -19.06
CA PHE A 138 16.34 -17.63 -20.06
C PHE A 138 17.35 -18.74 -20.38
N GLU A 139 18.61 -18.35 -20.60
CA GLU A 139 19.72 -19.23 -20.96
C GLU A 139 19.97 -20.31 -19.88
N LYS A 140 19.64 -20.03 -18.61
CA LYS A 140 19.81 -21.00 -17.52
C LYS A 140 18.78 -22.13 -17.61
N GLN A 141 17.65 -21.95 -18.31
CA GLN A 141 16.59 -22.94 -18.43
C GLN A 141 16.89 -24.04 -19.47
N PHE A 142 17.82 -23.78 -20.39
CA PHE A 142 18.12 -24.65 -21.53
C PHE A 142 19.61 -25.04 -21.55
N ASP A 143 19.94 -26.21 -22.08
CA ASP A 143 21.33 -26.64 -22.34
C ASP A 143 21.77 -26.22 -23.75
N GLU A 144 20.85 -26.23 -24.71
CA GLU A 144 21.02 -25.63 -26.04
C GLU A 144 19.82 -24.74 -26.36
N HIS A 145 20.05 -23.57 -26.95
CA HIS A 145 18.96 -22.69 -27.36
C HIS A 145 19.32 -21.75 -28.51
N ASP A 146 18.30 -21.26 -29.21
CA ASP A 146 18.35 -20.06 -30.06
C ASP A 146 16.95 -19.43 -30.04
N ASP A 147 16.82 -18.27 -29.38
CA ASP A 147 15.58 -17.48 -29.35
C ASP A 147 15.53 -16.49 -30.52
N TYR A 148 14.49 -16.60 -31.33
CA TYR A 148 14.29 -15.73 -32.48
C TYR A 148 12.81 -15.68 -32.88
N ASP A 149 12.38 -14.50 -33.35
CA ASP A 149 11.08 -14.31 -34.00
C ASP A 149 11.29 -13.63 -35.37
N ARG A 150 10.21 -13.32 -36.07
CA ARG A 150 10.24 -12.49 -37.27
C ARG A 150 10.96 -11.18 -37.01
N ASN A 151 11.78 -10.77 -37.97
CA ASN A 151 12.53 -9.54 -37.86
C ASN A 151 11.68 -8.33 -38.29
N ASN A 152 11.09 -7.67 -37.31
CA ASN A 152 10.25 -6.48 -37.50
C ASN A 152 10.98 -5.25 -38.05
N SER A 153 12.31 -5.28 -38.18
CA SER A 153 13.07 -4.21 -38.83
C SER A 153 12.97 -4.23 -40.36
N TYR A 154 12.56 -5.36 -40.95
CA TYR A 154 12.34 -5.47 -42.39
C TYR A 154 10.84 -5.50 -42.71
N PRO A 155 10.30 -4.58 -43.51
CA PRO A 155 8.87 -4.54 -43.88
C PRO A 155 8.54 -5.44 -45.09
N ASP A 156 9.26 -6.53 -45.30
CA ASP A 156 9.10 -7.44 -46.44
C ASP A 156 9.49 -8.89 -46.07
N ARG A 157 9.65 -9.76 -47.08
CA ARG A 157 10.00 -11.19 -46.89
C ARG A 157 11.22 -11.42 -46.01
N ARG A 158 12.17 -10.49 -45.92
CA ARG A 158 13.36 -10.62 -45.06
C ARG A 158 12.98 -10.79 -43.58
N GLY A 159 11.78 -10.37 -43.17
CA GLY A 159 11.24 -10.63 -41.83
C GLY A 159 11.22 -12.13 -41.47
N TYR A 160 10.99 -13.02 -42.44
CA TYR A 160 11.00 -14.48 -42.26
C TYR A 160 12.24 -15.16 -42.84
N PHE A 161 13.08 -14.45 -43.58
CA PHE A 161 14.26 -14.97 -44.29
C PHE A 161 15.51 -14.18 -43.90
N TYR A 162 16.04 -14.44 -42.70
CA TYR A 162 17.28 -13.80 -42.23
C TYR A 162 18.24 -14.74 -41.47
N LYS A 163 17.78 -15.93 -41.05
CA LYS A 163 18.64 -16.98 -40.49
C LYS A 163 19.21 -17.85 -41.62
N THR A 164 20.40 -18.42 -41.42
CA THR A 164 21.10 -19.21 -42.43
C THR A 164 21.30 -20.66 -42.00
N ILE A 165 21.29 -21.57 -42.98
CA ILE A 165 21.81 -22.94 -42.83
C ILE A 165 23.02 -23.02 -43.77
N GLY A 166 24.22 -23.13 -43.22
CA GLY A 166 25.44 -22.93 -44.00
C GLY A 166 25.48 -21.53 -44.63
N LYS A 167 25.46 -21.45 -45.96
CA LYS A 167 25.44 -20.18 -46.71
C LYS A 167 24.04 -19.75 -47.16
N ASP A 168 23.03 -20.59 -46.98
CA ASP A 168 21.69 -20.36 -47.52
C ASP A 168 20.81 -19.65 -46.49
N THR A 169 20.30 -18.47 -46.82
CA THR A 169 19.26 -17.80 -46.02
C THR A 169 17.92 -18.51 -46.24
N VAL A 170 17.36 -19.04 -45.16
CA VAL A 170 16.15 -19.88 -45.21
C VAL A 170 15.00 -19.24 -44.43
N HIS A 171 13.79 -19.75 -44.70
CA HIS A 171 12.60 -19.39 -43.91
C HIS A 171 12.77 -19.85 -42.46
N LEU A 172 12.29 -19.06 -41.48
CA LEU A 172 12.40 -19.40 -40.05
C LEU A 172 11.89 -20.81 -39.71
N THR A 173 10.75 -21.24 -40.30
CA THR A 173 10.26 -22.62 -40.13
C THR A 173 11.30 -23.68 -40.51
N ARG A 174 11.98 -23.52 -41.64
CA ARG A 174 13.03 -24.45 -42.08
C ARG A 174 14.23 -24.41 -41.14
N TYR A 175 14.59 -23.23 -40.65
CA TYR A 175 15.66 -23.06 -39.68
C TYR A 175 15.33 -23.76 -38.35
N THR A 176 14.14 -23.57 -37.79
CA THR A 176 13.67 -24.28 -36.58
C THR A 176 13.68 -25.79 -36.76
N GLY A 177 13.18 -26.28 -37.91
CA GLY A 177 13.24 -27.70 -38.25
C GLY A 177 14.69 -28.22 -38.28
N GLN A 178 15.63 -27.47 -38.87
CA GLN A 178 17.03 -27.87 -38.90
C GLN A 178 17.67 -27.87 -37.51
N GLN A 179 17.40 -26.88 -36.66
CA GLN A 179 17.90 -26.87 -35.28
C GLN A 179 17.42 -28.10 -34.49
N ALA A 180 16.18 -28.54 -34.70
CA ALA A 180 15.66 -29.76 -34.10
C ALA A 180 16.44 -31.01 -34.56
N LEU A 181 16.77 -31.11 -35.85
CA LEU A 181 17.57 -32.22 -36.38
C LEU A 181 18.98 -32.21 -35.79
N ASP A 182 19.62 -31.05 -35.75
CA ASP A 182 20.98 -30.88 -35.22
C ASP A 182 21.03 -31.21 -33.71
N PHE A 183 20.02 -30.82 -32.93
CA PHE A 183 19.89 -31.18 -31.51
C PHE A 183 19.77 -32.70 -31.33
N ILE A 184 18.91 -33.36 -32.12
CA ILE A 184 18.74 -34.83 -32.06
C ILE A 184 20.05 -35.55 -32.47
N ASP A 185 20.82 -34.99 -33.41
CA ASP A 185 22.10 -35.55 -33.85
C ASP A 185 23.22 -35.40 -32.81
N LYS A 186 23.28 -34.26 -32.10
CA LYS A 186 24.35 -33.95 -31.14
C LYS A 186 24.16 -34.57 -29.76
N ARG A 187 22.90 -34.71 -29.32
CA ARG A 187 22.61 -35.11 -27.95
C ARG A 187 23.18 -36.51 -27.64
N SER A 188 23.58 -36.73 -26.39
CA SER A 188 24.03 -38.05 -25.92
C SER A 188 22.84 -38.97 -25.57
N ASN A 189 23.01 -40.28 -25.73
CA ASN A 189 21.99 -41.29 -25.46
C ASN A 189 21.83 -41.63 -23.96
N ASP A 190 22.60 -41.01 -23.07
CA ASP A 190 22.63 -41.30 -21.63
C ASP A 190 21.59 -40.53 -20.80
N LYS A 191 20.90 -39.54 -21.39
CA LYS A 191 19.83 -38.75 -20.75
C LYS A 191 18.58 -38.67 -21.63
N PRO A 192 17.36 -38.65 -21.04
CA PRO A 192 16.18 -38.22 -21.77
C PRO A 192 16.28 -36.73 -22.08
N PHE A 193 15.63 -36.28 -23.16
CA PHE A 193 15.63 -34.86 -23.53
C PHE A 193 14.23 -34.25 -23.56
N LEU A 194 14.18 -32.94 -23.34
CA LEU A 194 13.05 -32.07 -23.62
C LEU A 194 13.47 -31.12 -24.76
N LEU A 195 12.75 -31.14 -25.87
CA LEU A 195 12.97 -30.22 -26.99
C LEU A 195 11.72 -29.40 -27.23
N SER A 196 11.77 -28.10 -26.96
CA SER A 196 10.68 -27.16 -27.22
C SER A 196 10.94 -26.39 -28.52
N LEU A 197 10.06 -26.58 -29.51
CA LEU A 197 10.13 -25.95 -30.83
C LEU A 197 8.98 -24.96 -30.97
N SER A 198 9.29 -23.67 -31.05
CA SER A 198 8.30 -22.60 -31.12
C SER A 198 8.35 -21.90 -32.47
N PHE A 199 7.53 -22.33 -33.40
CA PHE A 199 7.49 -21.76 -34.74
C PHE A 199 6.83 -20.37 -34.73
N SER A 200 7.50 -19.36 -35.30
CA SER A 200 6.88 -18.05 -35.60
C SER A 200 5.79 -18.13 -36.67
N ALA A 201 5.74 -19.21 -37.44
CA ALA A 201 4.68 -19.47 -38.41
C ALA A 201 3.47 -20.12 -37.70
N PRO A 202 2.25 -19.90 -38.20
CA PRO A 202 1.86 -19.07 -39.36
C PRO A 202 1.61 -17.55 -39.12
N HIS A 203 2.15 -16.90 -38.08
CA HIS A 203 1.84 -15.49 -37.78
C HIS A 203 2.05 -14.53 -38.98
N ALA A 204 1.08 -13.64 -39.26
CA ALA A 204 1.21 -12.61 -40.29
C ALA A 204 2.29 -11.57 -39.93
N HIS A 205 3.22 -11.24 -40.83
CA HIS A 205 4.20 -10.17 -40.70
C HIS A 205 3.57 -8.78 -40.92
N ASP A 206 2.94 -8.25 -39.87
CA ASP A 206 2.08 -7.06 -39.90
C ASP A 206 2.70 -5.82 -40.58
N ARG A 207 4.02 -5.65 -40.51
CA ARG A 207 4.74 -4.51 -41.11
C ARG A 207 4.93 -4.63 -42.63
N ALA A 208 4.68 -5.80 -43.22
CA ALA A 208 4.86 -6.04 -44.64
C ALA A 208 3.54 -6.05 -45.38
N GLU A 209 3.52 -5.45 -46.57
CA GLU A 209 2.30 -5.37 -47.40
C GLU A 209 1.72 -6.75 -47.73
N GLU A 210 2.57 -7.72 -48.07
CA GLU A 210 2.15 -9.10 -48.41
C GLU A 210 1.70 -9.93 -47.19
N GLN A 211 2.06 -9.51 -45.98
CA GLN A 211 1.70 -10.14 -44.69
C GLN A 211 2.21 -11.58 -44.48
N TYR A 212 2.01 -12.51 -45.40
CA TYR A 212 2.36 -13.93 -45.23
C TYR A 212 3.48 -14.34 -46.18
N PHE A 213 4.51 -14.99 -45.63
CA PHE A 213 5.66 -15.46 -46.39
C PHE A 213 5.83 -16.96 -46.12
N TRP A 214 5.79 -17.79 -47.16
CA TRP A 214 5.91 -19.25 -47.05
C TRP A 214 7.20 -19.77 -47.70
N GLN A 215 7.46 -21.06 -47.53
CA GLN A 215 8.62 -21.73 -48.10
C GLN A 215 8.42 -22.03 -49.59
N ASN A 216 9.49 -21.98 -50.40
CA ASN A 216 9.42 -22.36 -51.82
C ASN A 216 8.85 -23.78 -52.03
N THR A 217 9.05 -24.69 -51.07
CA THR A 217 8.52 -26.06 -51.11
C THR A 217 6.99 -26.13 -51.05
N THR A 218 6.32 -25.14 -50.46
CA THR A 218 4.86 -25.07 -50.36
C THR A 218 4.22 -24.09 -51.33
N ASP A 219 5.02 -23.46 -52.20
CA ASP A 219 4.56 -22.40 -53.12
C ASP A 219 3.49 -22.86 -54.11
N LYS A 220 3.56 -24.12 -54.55
CA LYS A 220 2.58 -24.71 -55.49
C LYS A 220 1.25 -25.09 -54.86
N LEU A 221 1.15 -25.14 -53.52
CA LEU A 221 -0.09 -25.55 -52.85
C LEU A 221 -1.17 -24.49 -53.07
N LEU A 222 -2.41 -24.89 -53.37
CA LEU A 222 -3.57 -23.98 -53.50
C LEU A 222 -3.48 -22.92 -54.63
N VAL A 223 -2.52 -23.00 -55.57
CA VAL A 223 -2.41 -22.04 -56.69
C VAL A 223 -3.71 -22.00 -57.49
N ASP A 224 -4.18 -23.16 -57.96
CA ASP A 224 -5.39 -23.32 -58.78
C ASP A 224 -6.67 -23.53 -57.95
N THR A 225 -6.63 -23.22 -56.65
CA THR A 225 -7.77 -23.40 -55.73
C THR A 225 -8.34 -22.05 -55.34
N THR A 226 -9.65 -21.85 -55.49
CA THR A 226 -10.34 -20.68 -54.92
C THR A 226 -10.88 -21.03 -53.54
N ILE A 227 -10.46 -20.30 -52.51
CA ILE A 227 -10.96 -20.51 -51.14
C ILE A 227 -12.32 -19.80 -50.99
N PRO A 228 -13.37 -20.43 -50.41
CA PRO A 228 -14.63 -19.77 -50.11
C PRO A 228 -14.43 -18.53 -49.23
N GLY A 229 -15.28 -17.51 -49.38
CA GLY A 229 -15.25 -16.34 -48.50
C GLY A 229 -15.47 -16.70 -47.02
N PRO A 230 -15.06 -15.81 -46.09
CA PRO A 230 -15.11 -16.13 -44.67
C PRO A 230 -16.56 -16.28 -44.19
N ALA A 231 -16.79 -17.19 -43.25
CA ALA A 231 -18.08 -17.27 -42.59
C ALA A 231 -18.39 -15.94 -41.88
N LEU A 232 -19.67 -15.54 -41.83
CA LEU A 232 -20.11 -14.35 -41.09
C LEU A 232 -19.43 -13.04 -41.57
N ALA A 233 -19.17 -12.93 -42.88
CA ALA A 233 -18.58 -11.73 -43.49
C ALA A 233 -19.56 -10.55 -43.63
N ASP A 234 -20.87 -10.80 -43.60
CA ASP A 234 -21.91 -9.77 -43.76
C ASP A 234 -21.75 -8.63 -42.73
N ASP A 235 -22.00 -7.39 -43.16
CA ASP A 235 -21.93 -6.18 -42.33
C ASP A 235 -22.72 -6.30 -41.01
N LYS A 236 -23.85 -7.02 -41.01
CA LYS A 236 -24.70 -7.20 -39.82
C LYS A 236 -23.94 -7.82 -38.63
N TYR A 237 -22.98 -8.72 -38.88
CA TYR A 237 -22.21 -9.37 -37.83
C TYR A 237 -21.12 -8.46 -37.26
N PHE A 238 -20.51 -7.64 -38.12
CA PHE A 238 -19.58 -6.59 -37.69
C PHE A 238 -20.32 -5.49 -36.90
N MET A 239 -21.46 -5.03 -37.40
CA MET A 239 -22.27 -3.97 -36.76
C MET A 239 -22.88 -4.41 -35.42
N ALA A 240 -23.01 -5.71 -35.16
CA ALA A 240 -23.42 -6.25 -33.87
C ALA A 240 -22.33 -6.14 -32.78
N GLN A 241 -21.07 -5.90 -33.15
CA GLN A 241 -19.97 -5.78 -32.19
C GLN A 241 -20.01 -4.42 -31.45
N PRO A 242 -19.57 -4.37 -30.18
CA PRO A 242 -19.42 -3.11 -29.45
C PRO A 242 -18.56 -2.10 -30.22
N LYS A 243 -18.85 -0.80 -30.06
CA LYS A 243 -18.17 0.26 -30.83
C LYS A 243 -16.64 0.21 -30.68
N PHE A 244 -16.14 0.04 -29.47
CA PHE A 244 -14.69 -0.03 -29.22
C PHE A 244 -14.04 -1.29 -29.82
N VAL A 245 -14.79 -2.38 -30.05
CA VAL A 245 -14.30 -3.54 -30.83
C VAL A 245 -14.26 -3.21 -32.32
N ARG A 246 -15.29 -2.53 -32.84
CA ARG A 246 -15.37 -2.11 -34.25
C ARG A 246 -14.28 -1.11 -34.63
N ASP A 247 -13.92 -0.23 -33.71
CA ASP A 247 -12.83 0.75 -33.86
C ASP A 247 -11.46 0.14 -33.54
N GLY A 248 -11.43 -1.09 -33.02
CA GLY A 248 -10.23 -1.75 -32.48
C GLY A 248 -9.28 -2.34 -33.51
N PHE A 249 -8.15 -2.82 -33.02
CA PHE A 249 -7.02 -3.23 -33.87
C PHE A 249 -7.30 -4.46 -34.74
N ASN A 250 -8.26 -5.32 -34.36
CA ASN A 250 -8.70 -6.43 -35.20
C ASN A 250 -9.35 -5.98 -36.51
N ARG A 251 -10.10 -4.88 -36.49
CA ARG A 251 -10.72 -4.30 -37.70
C ARG A 251 -9.66 -3.71 -38.60
N LEU A 252 -8.71 -2.97 -38.04
CA LEU A 252 -7.59 -2.42 -38.80
C LEU A 252 -6.78 -3.53 -39.49
N ARG A 253 -6.49 -4.61 -38.77
CA ARG A 253 -5.81 -5.79 -39.34
C ARG A 253 -6.62 -6.47 -40.46
N TRP A 254 -7.94 -6.41 -40.41
CA TRP A 254 -8.78 -6.95 -41.49
C TRP A 254 -8.60 -6.18 -42.79
N THR A 255 -8.44 -4.84 -42.74
CA THR A 255 -8.18 -4.03 -43.95
C THR A 255 -6.81 -4.31 -44.56
N TRP A 256 -5.88 -4.85 -43.79
CA TRP A 256 -4.58 -5.27 -44.30
C TRP A 256 -4.65 -6.60 -45.04
N ARG A 257 -5.57 -7.51 -44.65
CA ARG A 257 -5.51 -8.93 -45.05
C ARG A 257 -6.70 -9.43 -45.85
N TYR A 258 -7.90 -8.89 -45.64
CA TYR A 258 -9.14 -9.57 -46.02
C TYR A 258 -10.23 -8.64 -46.62
N ASP A 259 -9.97 -7.34 -46.77
CA ASP A 259 -10.98 -6.38 -47.25
C ASP A 259 -11.26 -6.42 -48.76
N THR A 260 -10.41 -7.08 -49.54
CA THR A 260 -10.67 -7.41 -50.95
C THR A 260 -10.56 -8.91 -51.21
N PRO A 261 -11.24 -9.45 -52.24
CA PRO A 261 -11.12 -10.86 -52.61
C PRO A 261 -9.66 -11.30 -52.85
N GLU A 262 -8.83 -10.44 -53.47
CA GLU A 262 -7.44 -10.74 -53.79
C GLU A 262 -6.59 -10.89 -52.53
N LYS A 263 -6.69 -9.91 -51.61
CA LYS A 263 -6.00 -9.97 -50.32
C LYS A 263 -6.46 -11.18 -49.52
N TYR A 264 -7.76 -11.48 -49.52
CA TYR A 264 -8.32 -12.64 -48.86
C TYR A 264 -7.74 -13.96 -49.39
N GLN A 265 -7.74 -14.14 -50.72
CA GLN A 265 -7.14 -15.31 -51.35
C GLN A 265 -5.65 -15.43 -51.04
N HIS A 266 -4.89 -14.33 -51.15
CA HIS A 266 -3.45 -14.32 -50.88
C HIS A 266 -3.15 -14.71 -49.42
N SER A 267 -3.76 -13.99 -48.48
CA SER A 267 -3.51 -14.14 -47.05
C SER A 267 -3.87 -15.53 -46.54
N LEU A 268 -5.05 -16.05 -46.92
CA LEU A 268 -5.52 -17.34 -46.44
C LEU A 268 -4.73 -18.51 -47.04
N LYS A 269 -4.36 -18.44 -48.33
CA LYS A 269 -3.46 -19.42 -48.94
C LYS A 269 -2.07 -19.37 -48.30
N GLY A 270 -1.53 -18.17 -48.05
CA GLY A 270 -0.25 -17.98 -47.38
C GLY A 270 -0.24 -18.60 -45.98
N TYR A 271 -1.27 -18.34 -45.19
CA TYR A 271 -1.48 -18.94 -43.87
C TYR A 271 -1.44 -20.48 -43.92
N TYR A 272 -2.21 -21.12 -44.81
CA TYR A 272 -2.20 -22.58 -44.94
C TYR A 272 -0.88 -23.15 -45.49
N ARG A 273 -0.20 -22.43 -46.39
CA ARG A 273 1.13 -22.82 -46.91
C ARG A 273 2.22 -22.78 -45.84
N MET A 274 2.12 -21.84 -44.90
CA MET A 274 3.04 -21.75 -43.76
C MET A 274 2.81 -22.90 -42.78
N ILE A 275 1.57 -23.25 -42.45
CA ILE A 275 1.23 -24.41 -41.61
C ILE A 275 1.72 -25.70 -42.27
N SER A 276 1.44 -25.89 -43.56
CA SER A 276 1.93 -27.06 -44.32
C SER A 276 3.46 -27.13 -44.31
N GLY A 277 4.14 -25.98 -44.28
CA GLY A 277 5.59 -25.90 -44.13
C GLY A 277 6.11 -26.37 -42.77
N ILE A 278 5.33 -26.20 -41.69
CA ILE A 278 5.65 -26.76 -40.36
C ILE A 278 5.50 -28.28 -40.39
N ASP A 279 4.43 -28.79 -41.01
CA ASP A 279 4.18 -30.23 -41.15
C ASP A 279 5.32 -30.96 -41.89
N LEU A 280 5.90 -30.32 -42.92
CA LEU A 280 7.10 -30.83 -43.61
C LEU A 280 8.32 -30.96 -42.69
N GLU A 281 8.50 -30.07 -41.73
CA GLU A 281 9.60 -30.17 -40.76
C GLU A 281 9.29 -31.23 -39.69
N ILE A 282 8.03 -31.41 -39.29
CA ILE A 282 7.60 -32.53 -38.43
C ILE A 282 7.93 -33.87 -39.11
N ALA A 283 7.71 -33.99 -40.42
CA ALA A 283 8.05 -35.20 -41.18
C ALA A 283 9.54 -35.55 -41.01
N LYS A 284 10.42 -34.56 -41.22
CA LYS A 284 11.88 -34.73 -41.09
C LYS A 284 12.30 -35.08 -39.67
N ILE A 285 11.70 -34.46 -38.66
CA ILE A 285 11.98 -34.76 -37.25
C ILE A 285 11.59 -36.21 -36.93
N ARG A 286 10.39 -36.64 -37.35
CA ARG A 286 9.92 -38.02 -37.13
C ARG A 286 10.80 -39.05 -37.85
N GLU A 287 11.25 -38.74 -39.07
CA GLU A 287 12.20 -39.58 -39.82
C GLU A 287 13.55 -39.67 -39.10
N LYS A 288 14.09 -38.54 -38.62
CA LYS A 288 15.34 -38.51 -37.84
C LYS A 288 15.23 -39.29 -36.52
N LEU A 289 14.09 -39.23 -35.83
CA LEU A 289 13.85 -40.05 -34.63
C LEU A 289 13.87 -41.55 -34.96
N LYS A 290 13.32 -41.97 -36.11
CA LYS A 290 13.38 -43.37 -36.57
C LYS A 290 14.81 -43.77 -36.94
N GLU A 291 15.53 -42.92 -37.66
CA GLU A 291 16.95 -43.11 -38.00
C GLU A 291 17.81 -43.35 -36.76
N LYS A 292 17.54 -42.61 -35.67
CA LYS A 292 18.25 -42.72 -34.39
C LYS A 292 17.70 -43.80 -33.44
N GLY A 293 16.64 -44.51 -33.83
CA GLY A 293 15.98 -45.53 -32.99
C GLY A 293 15.28 -44.96 -31.74
N MET A 294 14.91 -43.67 -31.76
CA MET A 294 14.32 -42.96 -30.64
C MET A 294 12.79 -42.81 -30.76
N ASP A 295 12.21 -43.15 -31.92
CA ASP A 295 10.80 -42.95 -32.25
C ASP A 295 9.83 -43.70 -31.32
N LYS A 296 10.28 -44.82 -30.72
CA LYS A 296 9.46 -45.64 -29.80
C LYS A 296 9.42 -45.12 -28.37
N ASN A 297 10.28 -44.17 -28.00
CA ASN A 297 10.35 -43.61 -26.65
C ASN A 297 10.33 -42.07 -26.66
N THR A 298 9.76 -41.46 -27.70
CA THR A 298 9.68 -40.00 -27.83
C THR A 298 8.21 -39.58 -27.95
N VAL A 299 7.73 -38.84 -26.96
CA VAL A 299 6.40 -38.22 -26.94
C VAL A 299 6.44 -36.92 -27.74
N ILE A 300 5.47 -36.72 -28.63
CA ILE A 300 5.34 -35.48 -29.42
C ILE A 300 4.02 -34.81 -29.05
N ILE A 301 4.11 -33.55 -28.61
CA ILE A 301 2.96 -32.69 -28.29
C ILE A 301 2.94 -31.57 -29.33
N VAL A 302 1.80 -31.34 -29.98
CA VAL A 302 1.61 -30.24 -30.95
C VAL A 302 0.47 -29.35 -30.48
N MET A 303 0.71 -28.03 -30.38
CA MET A 303 -0.30 -27.06 -29.96
C MET A 303 -0.17 -25.71 -30.69
N GLY A 304 -1.27 -24.97 -30.82
CA GLY A 304 -1.24 -23.52 -31.14
C GLY A 304 -1.14 -22.63 -29.89
N ASP A 305 -0.47 -21.47 -29.98
CA ASP A 305 -0.37 -20.54 -28.84
C ASP A 305 -1.60 -19.65 -28.64
N ASN A 306 -2.41 -19.46 -29.68
CA ASN A 306 -3.73 -18.84 -29.63
C ASN A 306 -4.50 -19.12 -30.94
N GLY A 307 -5.82 -18.94 -30.91
CA GLY A 307 -6.66 -18.97 -32.11
C GLY A 307 -6.49 -17.73 -32.98
N TYR A 308 -7.21 -17.68 -34.10
CA TYR A 308 -7.15 -16.57 -35.05
C TYR A 308 -8.44 -16.37 -35.86
N PHE A 309 -8.85 -15.12 -36.05
CA PHE A 309 -9.86 -14.69 -37.01
C PHE A 309 -9.28 -14.60 -38.42
N LEU A 310 -9.90 -15.28 -39.38
CA LEU A 310 -9.51 -15.33 -40.79
C LEU A 310 -10.53 -14.57 -41.67
N GLY A 311 -11.08 -13.47 -41.17
CA GLY A 311 -12.04 -12.63 -41.89
C GLY A 311 -13.47 -12.71 -41.37
N GLU A 312 -13.78 -13.64 -40.45
CA GLU A 312 -15.09 -13.69 -39.81
C GLU A 312 -15.40 -12.38 -39.07
N ARG A 313 -16.65 -11.90 -39.13
CA ARG A 313 -17.09 -10.59 -38.59
C ARG A 313 -16.32 -9.39 -39.13
N GLN A 314 -15.64 -9.57 -40.28
CA GLN A 314 -14.71 -8.60 -40.82
C GLN A 314 -13.59 -8.21 -39.85
N LEU A 315 -13.08 -9.22 -39.12
CA LEU A 315 -11.98 -9.11 -38.16
C LEU A 315 -10.80 -9.98 -38.61
N ALA A 316 -9.59 -9.59 -38.21
CA ALA A 316 -8.39 -10.39 -38.36
C ALA A 316 -7.55 -10.34 -37.08
N GLY A 317 -6.90 -11.44 -36.70
CA GLY A 317 -6.08 -11.48 -35.49
C GLY A 317 -6.70 -12.28 -34.34
N LYS A 318 -6.39 -11.86 -33.12
CA LYS A 318 -6.72 -12.56 -31.86
C LYS A 318 -7.32 -11.57 -30.84
N TRP A 319 -7.16 -11.80 -29.54
CA TRP A 319 -7.58 -10.96 -28.41
C TRP A 319 -9.02 -11.10 -27.94
N LEU A 320 -10.00 -11.35 -28.81
CA LEU A 320 -11.39 -11.45 -28.37
C LEU A 320 -11.74 -12.83 -27.77
N MET A 321 -12.80 -12.92 -26.97
CA MET A 321 -13.25 -14.14 -26.27
C MET A 321 -14.03 -15.15 -27.13
N TYR A 322 -14.08 -14.95 -28.45
CA TYR A 322 -14.72 -15.88 -29.39
C TYR A 322 -13.89 -17.16 -29.58
N ASP A 323 -14.57 -18.28 -29.88
CA ASP A 323 -13.92 -19.58 -30.06
C ASP A 323 -12.88 -19.54 -31.20
N ASN A 324 -13.07 -18.69 -32.23
CA ASN A 324 -12.06 -18.40 -33.26
C ASN A 324 -10.71 -17.97 -32.68
N SER A 325 -10.71 -17.22 -31.58
CA SER A 325 -9.53 -16.56 -30.99
C SER A 325 -8.95 -17.36 -29.81
N VAL A 326 -9.78 -18.14 -29.10
CA VAL A 326 -9.33 -18.92 -27.93
C VAL A 326 -9.11 -20.42 -28.20
N ARG A 327 -9.66 -21.01 -29.27
CA ARG A 327 -9.44 -22.44 -29.56
C ARG A 327 -8.25 -22.66 -30.47
N VAL A 328 -7.48 -23.70 -30.15
CA VAL A 328 -6.25 -24.11 -30.85
C VAL A 328 -6.25 -25.62 -31.09
N PRO A 329 -5.45 -26.14 -32.04
CA PRO A 329 -5.24 -27.58 -32.13
C PRO A 329 -4.41 -28.03 -30.91
N LEU A 330 -4.67 -29.24 -30.42
CA LEU A 330 -3.81 -29.92 -29.46
C LEU A 330 -3.78 -31.42 -29.76
N ILE A 331 -2.58 -31.96 -29.94
CA ILE A 331 -2.32 -33.37 -30.18
C ILE A 331 -1.27 -33.85 -29.17
N ILE A 332 -1.50 -35.01 -28.58
CA ILE A 332 -0.49 -35.74 -27.81
C ILE A 332 -0.31 -37.12 -28.43
N TYR A 333 0.86 -37.35 -29.00
CA TYR A 333 1.28 -38.64 -29.51
C TYR A 333 2.31 -39.26 -28.56
N ASP A 334 1.90 -40.30 -27.85
CA ASP A 334 2.80 -41.14 -27.05
C ASP A 334 2.93 -42.51 -27.71
N PRO A 335 4.08 -42.86 -28.32
CA PRO A 335 4.26 -44.13 -29.03
C PRO A 335 4.21 -45.35 -28.10
N ARG A 336 4.18 -45.15 -26.78
CA ARG A 336 4.08 -46.20 -25.77
C ARG A 336 2.62 -46.53 -25.43
N VAL A 337 1.67 -45.76 -25.94
CA VAL A 337 0.22 -45.97 -25.80
C VAL A 337 -0.34 -46.41 -27.14
N ASN A 338 -1.01 -47.58 -27.16
CA ASN A 338 -1.47 -48.22 -28.40
C ASN A 338 -2.95 -47.93 -28.74
N ASN A 339 -3.54 -46.88 -28.18
CA ASN A 339 -4.94 -46.53 -28.37
C ASN A 339 -5.07 -45.10 -28.93
N HIS A 340 -5.95 -44.94 -29.91
CA HIS A 340 -6.40 -43.63 -30.37
C HIS A 340 -7.57 -43.13 -29.52
N ASN A 341 -7.57 -41.84 -29.18
CA ASN A 341 -8.66 -41.18 -28.46
C ASN A 341 -8.96 -39.80 -29.08
N ASP A 342 -10.24 -39.53 -29.37
CA ASP A 342 -10.74 -38.17 -29.58
C ASP A 342 -11.40 -37.69 -28.28
N ILE A 343 -10.88 -36.59 -27.70
CA ILE A 343 -11.33 -36.06 -26.42
C ILE A 343 -12.12 -34.76 -26.64
N ASP A 344 -13.38 -34.76 -26.20
CA ASP A 344 -14.28 -33.61 -26.28
C ASP A 344 -14.27 -32.70 -25.04
N ASP A 345 -13.57 -33.09 -23.97
CA ASP A 345 -13.43 -32.27 -22.77
C ASP A 345 -12.68 -30.95 -23.06
N MET A 346 -13.06 -29.89 -22.33
CA MET A 346 -12.32 -28.63 -22.38
C MET A 346 -10.96 -28.81 -21.69
N VAL A 347 -9.89 -28.72 -22.47
CA VAL A 347 -8.50 -28.77 -22.00
C VAL A 347 -7.81 -27.44 -22.27
N LEU A 348 -6.87 -27.08 -21.41
CA LEU A 348 -6.27 -25.74 -21.40
C LEU A 348 -4.79 -25.77 -21.80
N ASN A 349 -4.27 -24.67 -22.34
CA ASN A 349 -2.83 -24.52 -22.57
C ASN A 349 -1.98 -24.71 -21.29
N ILE A 350 -2.49 -24.33 -20.13
CA ILE A 350 -1.84 -24.57 -18.83
C ILE A 350 -1.82 -26.05 -18.40
N ASP A 351 -2.68 -26.89 -18.99
CA ASP A 351 -2.68 -28.34 -18.75
C ASP A 351 -1.46 -29.02 -19.38
N VAL A 352 -0.92 -28.45 -20.48
CA VAL A 352 0.25 -28.99 -21.18
C VAL A 352 1.49 -28.98 -20.28
N THR A 353 1.69 -27.92 -19.50
CA THR A 353 2.78 -27.81 -18.50
C THR A 353 2.75 -28.98 -17.52
N SER A 354 1.56 -29.27 -16.96
CA SER A 354 1.34 -30.37 -16.02
C SER A 354 1.51 -31.74 -16.67
N THR A 355 1.09 -31.85 -17.93
CA THR A 355 1.22 -33.07 -18.74
C THR A 355 2.68 -33.40 -19.04
N ILE A 356 3.50 -32.41 -19.38
CA ILE A 356 4.95 -32.58 -19.62
C ILE A 356 5.65 -33.10 -18.35
N ALA A 357 5.32 -32.56 -17.17
CA ALA A 357 5.87 -33.05 -15.91
C ALA A 357 5.44 -34.49 -15.60
N ASP A 358 4.17 -34.84 -15.84
CA ASP A 358 3.65 -36.21 -15.66
C ASP A 358 4.35 -37.21 -16.61
N ILE A 359 4.48 -36.87 -17.90
CA ILE A 359 5.25 -37.66 -18.88
C ILE A 359 6.68 -37.90 -18.38
N ALA A 360 7.29 -36.88 -17.76
CA ALA A 360 8.64 -36.95 -17.24
C ALA A 360 8.79 -37.72 -15.91
N GLY A 361 7.67 -38.08 -15.27
CA GLY A 361 7.64 -38.66 -13.92
C GLY A 361 8.08 -37.67 -12.84
N VAL A 362 7.89 -36.36 -13.06
CA VAL A 362 8.26 -35.28 -12.14
C VAL A 362 7.01 -34.73 -11.47
N LYS A 363 7.12 -34.45 -10.16
CA LYS A 363 6.02 -33.84 -9.40
C LYS A 363 5.81 -32.40 -9.85
N ALA A 364 4.60 -32.07 -10.30
CA ALA A 364 4.21 -30.71 -10.63
C ALA A 364 4.31 -29.79 -9.38
N PRO A 365 4.88 -28.58 -9.51
CA PRO A 365 4.82 -27.53 -8.49
C PRO A 365 3.38 -27.25 -8.04
N ALA A 366 3.19 -27.00 -6.74
CA ALA A 366 1.87 -26.70 -6.17
C ALA A 366 1.26 -25.38 -6.67
N THR A 367 2.09 -24.51 -7.26
CA THR A 367 1.68 -23.24 -7.84
C THR A 367 0.99 -23.39 -9.20
N TRP A 368 1.21 -24.49 -9.93
CA TRP A 368 0.58 -24.70 -11.23
C TRP A 368 -0.93 -24.90 -11.10
N GLN A 369 -1.67 -24.32 -12.04
CA GLN A 369 -3.15 -24.31 -12.05
C GLN A 369 -3.74 -25.30 -13.07
N GLY A 370 -2.91 -25.89 -13.93
CA GLY A 370 -3.30 -26.93 -14.90
C GLY A 370 -3.46 -28.32 -14.29
N LYS A 371 -4.08 -29.23 -15.05
CA LYS A 371 -4.20 -30.66 -14.76
C LYS A 371 -3.46 -31.47 -15.83
N SER A 372 -2.83 -32.57 -15.45
CA SER A 372 -2.22 -33.48 -16.45
C SER A 372 -3.29 -34.13 -17.34
N LEU A 373 -3.01 -34.20 -18.64
CA LEU A 373 -3.83 -34.87 -19.65
C LEU A 373 -3.49 -36.35 -19.82
N MET A 374 -2.39 -36.84 -19.22
CA MET A 374 -1.97 -38.24 -19.39
C MET A 374 -2.99 -39.30 -18.98
N PRO A 375 -3.82 -39.10 -17.93
CA PRO A 375 -4.90 -40.05 -17.62
C PRO A 375 -5.90 -40.23 -18.76
N LEU A 376 -6.13 -39.19 -19.58
CA LEU A 376 -6.97 -39.28 -20.77
C LEU A 376 -6.24 -39.97 -21.92
N VAL A 377 -4.97 -39.61 -22.14
CA VAL A 377 -4.13 -40.20 -23.19
C VAL A 377 -4.01 -41.71 -23.01
N LYS A 378 -3.81 -42.18 -21.78
CA LYS A 378 -3.71 -43.60 -21.42
C LYS A 378 -5.06 -44.32 -21.34
N SER A 379 -6.17 -43.61 -21.54
CA SER A 379 -7.54 -44.12 -21.35
C SER A 379 -7.81 -44.65 -19.93
N GLU A 380 -7.08 -44.15 -18.91
CA GLU A 380 -7.31 -44.45 -17.49
C GLU A 380 -8.55 -43.71 -16.95
N LYS A 381 -8.84 -42.56 -17.56
CA LYS A 381 -10.06 -41.78 -17.36
C LYS A 381 -10.67 -41.40 -18.70
N THR A 382 -11.99 -41.22 -18.71
CA THR A 382 -12.73 -40.74 -19.89
C THR A 382 -12.99 -39.22 -19.85
N SER A 383 -12.72 -38.55 -18.74
CA SER A 383 -12.93 -37.10 -18.55
C SER A 383 -11.94 -36.50 -17.55
N ILE A 384 -11.60 -35.22 -17.74
CA ILE A 384 -10.78 -34.42 -16.81
C ILE A 384 -11.61 -33.73 -15.72
N GLU A 385 -12.93 -33.98 -15.69
CA GLU A 385 -13.88 -33.47 -14.71
C GLU A 385 -13.79 -31.93 -14.59
N ARG A 386 -13.92 -31.25 -15.74
CA ARG A 386 -13.90 -29.78 -15.83
C ARG A 386 -15.19 -29.28 -16.48
N ASP A 387 -16.04 -28.65 -15.66
CA ASP A 387 -17.34 -28.13 -16.06
C ASP A 387 -17.25 -26.72 -16.67
N THR A 388 -16.42 -25.86 -16.08
CA THR A 388 -16.32 -24.43 -16.40
C THR A 388 -14.86 -23.99 -16.42
N ILE A 389 -14.50 -23.17 -17.40
CA ILE A 389 -13.16 -22.59 -17.55
C ILE A 389 -13.21 -21.07 -17.52
N LEU A 390 -12.12 -20.45 -17.09
CA LEU A 390 -11.89 -19.01 -17.20
C LEU A 390 -11.10 -18.73 -18.49
N ILE A 391 -11.58 -17.77 -19.28
CA ILE A 391 -10.90 -17.20 -20.44
C ILE A 391 -10.77 -15.69 -20.26
N GLU A 392 -9.62 -15.13 -20.59
CA GLU A 392 -9.34 -13.72 -20.31
C GLU A 392 -8.27 -13.13 -21.21
N HIS A 393 -8.27 -11.81 -21.35
CA HIS A 393 -7.03 -11.06 -21.46
C HIS A 393 -7.18 -9.75 -20.71
N ILE A 394 -6.17 -9.43 -19.90
CA ILE A 394 -6.20 -8.30 -18.96
C ILE A 394 -5.23 -7.19 -19.37
N TRP A 395 -4.61 -7.32 -20.54
CA TRP A 395 -3.79 -6.29 -21.14
C TRP A 395 -4.64 -5.04 -21.44
N ASP A 396 -4.40 -3.98 -20.67
CA ASP A 396 -5.09 -2.70 -20.83
C ASP A 396 -4.41 -1.85 -21.92
N PHE A 397 -4.98 -1.89 -23.12
CA PHE A 397 -4.52 -1.15 -24.29
C PHE A 397 -5.73 -0.58 -25.04
N SER A 398 -5.67 0.71 -25.40
CA SER A 398 -6.84 1.45 -25.91
C SER A 398 -7.51 0.81 -27.13
N GLU A 399 -6.74 0.19 -28.01
CA GLU A 399 -7.22 -0.41 -29.26
C GLU A 399 -7.55 -1.90 -29.14
N ILE A 400 -7.28 -2.51 -27.97
CA ILE A 400 -7.53 -3.94 -27.68
C ILE A 400 -8.25 -4.03 -26.33
N PRO A 401 -9.60 -4.09 -26.33
CA PRO A 401 -10.38 -3.95 -25.10
C PRO A 401 -10.23 -5.18 -24.20
N PRO A 402 -9.70 -5.06 -22.96
CA PRO A 402 -9.54 -6.19 -22.05
C PRO A 402 -10.89 -6.84 -21.73
N SER A 403 -10.92 -8.17 -21.70
CA SER A 403 -12.15 -8.94 -21.49
C SER A 403 -11.90 -10.18 -20.65
N GLU A 404 -12.90 -10.58 -19.88
CA GLU A 404 -12.85 -11.75 -19.00
C GLU A 404 -14.19 -12.48 -18.99
N GLY A 405 -14.16 -13.80 -18.93
CA GLY A 405 -15.35 -14.61 -19.06
C GLY A 405 -15.19 -16.06 -18.66
N VAL A 406 -16.32 -16.75 -18.61
CA VAL A 406 -16.39 -18.18 -18.36
C VAL A 406 -17.04 -18.92 -19.52
N ARG A 407 -16.55 -20.13 -19.75
CA ARG A 407 -17.05 -21.02 -20.78
C ARG A 407 -17.31 -22.40 -20.19
N THR A 408 -18.48 -22.96 -20.49
CA THR A 408 -18.84 -24.36 -20.27
C THR A 408 -18.96 -25.06 -21.63
N SER A 409 -19.28 -26.36 -21.63
CA SER A 409 -19.60 -27.07 -22.88
C SER A 409 -20.88 -26.55 -23.57
N GLU A 410 -21.80 -25.90 -22.84
CA GLU A 410 -23.07 -25.40 -23.37
C GLU A 410 -23.14 -23.87 -23.48
N TRP A 411 -22.46 -23.15 -22.59
CA TRP A 411 -22.64 -21.71 -22.44
C TRP A 411 -21.31 -20.97 -22.44
N LYS A 412 -21.33 -19.73 -22.93
CA LYS A 412 -20.21 -18.79 -22.78
C LYS A 412 -20.73 -17.43 -22.35
N TYR A 413 -20.08 -16.86 -21.35
CA TYR A 413 -20.34 -15.53 -20.83
C TYR A 413 -19.02 -14.77 -20.75
N PHE A 414 -18.98 -13.52 -21.20
CA PHE A 414 -17.85 -12.63 -20.94
C PHE A 414 -18.29 -11.18 -20.84
N ARG A 415 -17.43 -10.35 -20.25
CA ARG A 415 -17.60 -8.90 -20.09
C ARG A 415 -16.31 -8.18 -20.39
N TYR A 416 -16.39 -6.88 -20.66
CA TYR A 416 -15.21 -6.04 -20.83
C TYR A 416 -14.75 -5.49 -19.48
N VAL A 417 -13.44 -5.55 -19.21
CA VAL A 417 -12.87 -5.26 -17.87
C VAL A 417 -13.02 -3.79 -17.50
N ASN A 418 -12.81 -2.89 -18.45
CA ASN A 418 -12.85 -1.44 -18.21
C ASN A 418 -14.29 -0.88 -18.16
N ASP A 419 -15.28 -1.58 -18.75
CA ASP A 419 -16.71 -1.27 -18.62
C ASP A 419 -17.49 -2.57 -18.52
N LYS A 420 -17.78 -2.99 -17.29
CA LYS A 420 -18.48 -4.25 -16.99
C LYS A 420 -19.97 -4.20 -17.34
N SER A 421 -20.51 -3.05 -17.74
CA SER A 421 -21.89 -2.97 -18.23
C SER A 421 -22.05 -3.57 -19.62
N VAL A 422 -20.95 -3.74 -20.35
CA VAL A 422 -20.93 -4.39 -21.67
C VAL A 422 -20.58 -5.86 -21.50
N GLU A 423 -21.55 -6.72 -21.81
CA GLU A 423 -21.46 -8.16 -21.59
C GLU A 423 -22.06 -8.94 -22.78
N GLU A 424 -21.63 -10.19 -22.91
CA GLU A 424 -22.10 -11.09 -23.95
C GLU A 424 -22.40 -12.49 -23.39
N LEU A 425 -23.50 -13.10 -23.85
CA LEU A 425 -23.94 -14.43 -23.46
C LEU A 425 -24.34 -15.27 -24.68
N TYR A 426 -23.73 -16.44 -24.85
CA TYR A 426 -24.00 -17.35 -25.96
C TYR A 426 -24.32 -18.77 -25.47
N ASN A 427 -25.27 -19.43 -26.14
CA ASN A 427 -25.50 -20.88 -25.97
C ASN A 427 -24.77 -21.62 -27.09
N LEU A 428 -23.57 -22.13 -26.80
CA LEU A 428 -22.68 -22.76 -27.78
C LEU A 428 -23.27 -24.04 -28.40
N LYS A 429 -24.18 -24.72 -27.69
CA LYS A 429 -24.85 -25.92 -28.22
C LYS A 429 -25.88 -25.59 -29.32
N LYS A 430 -26.57 -24.44 -29.22
CA LYS A 430 -27.59 -23.99 -30.19
C LYS A 430 -27.07 -22.97 -31.20
N ASP A 431 -26.01 -22.24 -30.84
CA ASP A 431 -25.38 -21.18 -31.62
C ASP A 431 -23.85 -21.34 -31.53
N PRO A 432 -23.27 -22.39 -32.14
CA PRO A 432 -21.83 -22.66 -32.08
C PRO A 432 -20.98 -21.59 -32.78
N LEU A 433 -21.62 -20.73 -33.60
CA LEU A 433 -21.00 -19.62 -34.30
C LEU A 433 -21.10 -18.30 -33.55
N GLU A 434 -21.73 -18.27 -32.37
CA GLU A 434 -21.80 -17.10 -31.48
C GLU A 434 -22.41 -15.87 -32.15
N THR A 435 -23.53 -16.06 -32.85
CA THR A 435 -24.18 -15.03 -33.66
C THR A 435 -25.27 -14.26 -32.91
N LYS A 436 -25.78 -14.81 -31.81
CA LYS A 436 -26.90 -14.26 -31.06
C LYS A 436 -26.55 -14.05 -29.59
N ASN A 437 -26.15 -12.82 -29.25
CA ASN A 437 -26.00 -12.43 -27.86
C ASN A 437 -27.35 -12.48 -27.13
N LEU A 438 -27.43 -13.24 -26.04
CA LEU A 438 -28.63 -13.48 -25.25
C LEU A 438 -28.73 -12.58 -24.02
N ILE A 439 -27.77 -11.69 -23.79
CA ILE A 439 -27.83 -10.74 -22.68
C ILE A 439 -29.08 -9.85 -22.78
N GLY A 440 -29.67 -9.48 -21.65
CA GLY A 440 -30.92 -8.69 -21.58
C GLY A 440 -32.20 -9.49 -21.88
N ASN A 441 -32.11 -10.73 -22.37
CA ASN A 441 -33.27 -11.58 -22.55
C ASN A 441 -33.74 -12.17 -21.21
N LYS A 442 -34.97 -11.82 -20.78
CA LYS A 442 -35.57 -12.28 -19.52
C LYS A 442 -35.52 -13.80 -19.31
N LYS A 443 -35.61 -14.60 -20.39
CA LYS A 443 -35.54 -16.06 -20.32
C LYS A 443 -34.19 -16.59 -19.80
N TYR A 444 -33.10 -15.87 -20.07
CA TYR A 444 -31.74 -16.31 -19.78
C TYR A 444 -31.08 -15.51 -18.65
N GLN A 445 -31.83 -14.64 -17.95
CA GLN A 445 -31.31 -13.81 -16.88
C GLN A 445 -30.68 -14.62 -15.74
N LYS A 446 -31.29 -15.75 -15.36
CA LYS A 446 -30.74 -16.65 -14.34
C LYS A 446 -29.40 -17.23 -14.77
N VAL A 447 -29.29 -17.71 -16.01
CA VAL A 447 -28.03 -18.25 -16.57
C VAL A 447 -26.95 -17.18 -16.60
N ALA A 448 -27.28 -15.96 -17.05
CA ALA A 448 -26.35 -14.84 -17.04
C ALA A 448 -25.83 -14.52 -15.63
N ALA A 449 -26.72 -14.51 -14.63
CA ALA A 449 -26.34 -14.25 -13.24
C ALA A 449 -25.43 -15.35 -12.66
N GLU A 450 -25.75 -16.63 -12.92
CA GLU A 450 -24.94 -17.78 -12.48
C GLU A 450 -23.55 -17.75 -13.10
N LEU A 451 -23.44 -17.51 -14.41
CA LEU A 451 -22.14 -17.43 -15.09
C LEU A 451 -21.35 -16.18 -14.70
N ARG A 452 -22.00 -15.04 -14.44
CA ARG A 452 -21.33 -13.85 -13.91
C ARG A 452 -20.73 -14.13 -12.53
N ALA A 453 -21.50 -14.73 -11.63
CA ALA A 453 -21.00 -15.14 -10.31
C ALA A 453 -19.87 -16.16 -10.42
N LYS A 454 -19.97 -17.13 -11.34
CA LYS A 454 -18.91 -18.11 -11.59
C LYS A 454 -17.64 -17.45 -12.16
N CYS A 455 -17.79 -16.44 -12.99
CA CYS A 455 -16.68 -15.62 -13.46
C CYS A 455 -15.97 -14.93 -12.29
N ASP A 456 -16.71 -14.23 -11.43
CA ASP A 456 -16.15 -13.57 -10.23
C ASP A 456 -15.47 -14.57 -9.28
N GLU A 457 -16.03 -15.78 -9.12
CA GLU A 457 -15.42 -16.88 -8.35
C GLU A 457 -14.07 -17.33 -8.94
N LEU A 458 -14.02 -17.61 -10.24
CA LEU A 458 -12.80 -18.08 -10.90
C LEU A 458 -11.74 -16.98 -11.01
N ILE A 459 -12.16 -15.72 -11.21
CA ILE A 459 -11.33 -14.51 -11.11
C ILE A 459 -10.60 -14.50 -9.77
N LYS A 460 -11.35 -14.65 -8.67
CA LYS A 460 -10.78 -14.64 -7.31
C LYS A 460 -9.88 -15.85 -7.07
N ARG A 461 -10.31 -17.04 -7.50
CA ARG A 461 -9.55 -18.30 -7.32
C ARG A 461 -8.21 -18.31 -8.04
N ASN A 462 -8.17 -17.72 -9.24
CA ASN A 462 -6.99 -17.71 -10.10
C ASN A 462 -6.17 -16.41 -9.97
N SER A 463 -6.54 -15.50 -9.07
CA SER A 463 -5.75 -14.31 -8.72
C SER A 463 -4.78 -14.61 -7.56
N ASN A 464 -3.89 -13.66 -7.26
CA ASN A 464 -2.94 -13.75 -6.16
C ASN A 464 -2.64 -12.35 -5.59
N GLU A 465 -1.75 -12.31 -4.60
CA GLU A 465 -1.38 -11.11 -3.86
C GLU A 465 -0.84 -9.97 -4.75
N PHE A 466 -0.24 -10.27 -5.90
CA PHE A 466 0.27 -9.26 -6.84
C PHE A 466 -0.81 -8.47 -7.57
N ARG A 467 -2.08 -8.87 -7.42
CA ARG A 467 -3.25 -8.12 -7.91
C ARG A 467 -4.06 -7.49 -6.79
N ASN A 468 -3.66 -7.63 -5.52
CA ASN A 468 -4.37 -7.04 -4.39
C ASN A 468 -4.63 -5.55 -4.65
N PRO A 469 -5.87 -5.06 -4.48
CA PRO A 469 -6.19 -3.69 -4.84
C PRO A 469 -5.63 -2.67 -3.81
N PRO A 470 -5.49 -1.38 -4.18
CA PRO A 470 -5.23 -0.32 -3.21
C PRO A 470 -6.26 -0.33 -2.08
N THR A 471 -5.82 -0.01 -0.87
CA THR A 471 -6.65 0.00 0.34
C THR A 471 -6.68 1.39 0.96
N ASP A 472 -7.36 1.53 2.10
CA ASP A 472 -7.12 2.66 2.99
C ASP A 472 -7.45 4.02 2.35
N LEU A 473 -8.49 4.03 1.52
CA LEU A 473 -8.93 5.18 0.75
C LEU A 473 -9.24 6.38 1.65
N THR A 474 -8.82 7.56 1.24
CA THR A 474 -9.14 8.83 1.88
C THR A 474 -9.64 9.84 0.87
N ILE A 475 -10.58 10.68 1.30
CA ILE A 475 -10.92 11.94 0.65
C ILE A 475 -10.70 13.06 1.67
N GLU A 476 -10.05 14.17 1.33
CA GLU A 476 -9.68 15.21 2.32
C GLU A 476 -8.87 14.66 3.50
N LEU A 477 -8.05 13.62 3.25
CA LEU A 477 -7.33 12.85 4.30
C LEU A 477 -8.26 12.12 5.32
N ILE A 478 -9.56 11.98 5.02
CA ILE A 478 -10.57 11.31 5.86
C ILE A 478 -10.83 9.87 5.34
N ARG A 479 -10.66 8.86 6.21
CA ARG A 479 -10.74 7.41 5.89
C ARG A 479 -12.15 6.82 5.77
N ASP A 480 -13.13 7.37 6.48
CA ASP A 480 -14.53 6.90 6.43
C ASP A 480 -15.51 8.07 6.29
N PRO A 481 -15.54 8.71 5.11
CA PRO A 481 -16.43 9.83 4.84
C PRO A 481 -17.89 9.38 4.63
N SER A 482 -18.19 8.07 4.72
CA SER A 482 -19.49 7.50 4.35
C SER A 482 -20.60 7.76 5.37
N GLY A 483 -20.21 8.05 6.62
CA GLY A 483 -21.10 8.43 7.71
C GLY A 483 -21.68 9.83 7.56
N ASN A 484 -21.57 10.65 8.62
CA ASN A 484 -22.15 11.99 8.66
C ASN A 484 -21.22 13.10 8.15
N VAL A 485 -20.04 12.74 7.63
CA VAL A 485 -19.07 13.69 7.07
C VAL A 485 -19.63 14.35 5.80
N LYS A 486 -19.40 15.66 5.69
CA LYS A 486 -19.81 16.48 4.54
C LYS A 486 -18.58 17.19 3.98
N VAL A 487 -18.10 16.70 2.84
CA VAL A 487 -16.90 17.24 2.17
C VAL A 487 -17.17 18.67 1.72
N LEU A 488 -16.41 19.63 2.24
CA LEU A 488 -16.63 21.06 2.04
C LEU A 488 -15.89 21.59 0.82
N ASP A 489 -14.69 21.08 0.57
CA ASP A 489 -13.92 21.47 -0.60
C ASP A 489 -14.59 20.94 -1.89
N THR A 490 -14.64 21.80 -2.89
CA THR A 490 -15.28 21.52 -4.18
C THR A 490 -14.36 20.77 -5.15
N LYS A 491 -13.07 20.64 -4.82
CA LYS A 491 -12.05 19.92 -5.59
C LYS A 491 -11.29 18.91 -4.71
N PRO A 492 -12.01 18.04 -3.99
CA PRO A 492 -11.41 17.34 -2.87
C PRO A 492 -10.25 16.43 -3.29
N GLU A 493 -9.26 16.24 -2.41
CA GLU A 493 -8.13 15.36 -2.72
C GLU A 493 -8.35 13.92 -2.31
N PHE A 494 -7.94 13.01 -3.20
CA PHE A 494 -7.98 11.57 -2.98
C PHE A 494 -6.62 11.03 -2.51
N GLY A 495 -6.66 10.01 -1.66
CA GLY A 495 -5.48 9.25 -1.21
C GLY A 495 -5.78 7.77 -1.01
N TRP A 496 -4.75 6.93 -1.09
CA TRP A 496 -4.82 5.49 -0.94
C TRP A 496 -3.47 4.91 -0.51
N THR A 497 -3.51 3.73 0.13
CA THR A 497 -2.31 2.92 0.38
C THR A 497 -2.08 1.95 -0.77
N VAL A 498 -0.84 1.93 -1.27
CA VAL A 498 -0.40 1.01 -2.33
C VAL A 498 -0.17 -0.38 -1.72
N PRO A 499 -0.54 -1.49 -2.40
CA PRO A 499 -0.24 -2.84 -1.94
C PRO A 499 1.27 -3.10 -1.86
N ILE A 500 1.72 -3.79 -0.81
CA ILE A 500 3.15 -4.03 -0.56
C ILE A 500 3.83 -4.81 -1.69
N GLU A 501 3.08 -5.71 -2.33
CA GLU A 501 3.53 -6.56 -3.44
C GLU A 501 3.83 -5.77 -4.72
N SER A 502 3.22 -4.59 -4.87
CA SER A 502 3.50 -3.68 -5.99
C SER A 502 4.82 -2.94 -5.82
N LYS A 503 5.34 -2.86 -4.59
CA LYS A 503 6.47 -2.01 -4.17
C LYS A 503 6.24 -0.53 -4.49
N PHE A 504 6.34 -0.14 -5.76
CA PHE A 504 6.13 1.22 -6.23
C PHE A 504 5.03 1.27 -7.28
N GLN A 505 4.24 2.34 -7.23
CA GLN A 505 3.27 2.68 -8.26
C GLN A 505 3.95 3.54 -9.34
N SER A 506 3.65 3.27 -10.62
CA SER A 506 4.04 4.13 -11.74
C SER A 506 2.87 4.90 -12.36
N ALA A 507 1.64 4.40 -12.18
CA ALA A 507 0.43 5.04 -12.68
C ALA A 507 -0.78 4.69 -11.83
N TYR A 508 -1.81 5.52 -11.89
CA TYR A 508 -3.12 5.24 -11.29
C TYR A 508 -4.26 5.59 -12.24
N GLN A 509 -5.45 5.09 -11.93
CA GLN A 509 -6.70 5.57 -12.50
C GLN A 509 -7.76 5.67 -11.41
N ILE A 510 -8.37 6.84 -11.29
CA ILE A 510 -9.50 7.13 -10.40
C ILE A 510 -10.78 7.13 -11.23
N LEU A 511 -11.80 6.47 -10.69
CA LEU A 511 -13.17 6.57 -11.17
C LEU A 511 -14.02 7.22 -10.08
N VAL A 512 -14.83 8.21 -10.45
CA VAL A 512 -15.89 8.79 -9.62
C VAL A 512 -17.21 8.66 -10.36
N ALA A 513 -18.23 8.14 -9.68
CA ALA A 513 -19.54 7.91 -10.24
C ALA A 513 -20.67 8.48 -9.38
N SER A 514 -21.78 8.78 -10.05
CA SER A 514 -23.01 9.29 -9.43
C SER A 514 -23.82 8.24 -8.68
N SER A 515 -23.52 6.94 -8.86
CA SER A 515 -24.21 5.86 -8.15
C SER A 515 -23.35 4.60 -7.98
N LYS A 516 -23.72 3.76 -7.00
CA LYS A 516 -23.03 2.50 -6.72
C LYS A 516 -23.08 1.53 -7.93
N ALA A 517 -24.21 1.47 -8.63
CA ALA A 517 -24.36 0.59 -9.78
C ALA A 517 -23.38 0.94 -10.92
N ILE A 518 -23.17 2.25 -11.16
CA ILE A 518 -22.26 2.74 -12.19
C ILE A 518 -20.79 2.46 -11.80
N ILE A 519 -20.40 2.76 -10.55
CA ILE A 519 -19.02 2.50 -10.11
C ILE A 519 -18.71 0.99 -10.06
N ASP A 520 -19.66 0.15 -9.65
CA ASP A 520 -19.49 -1.32 -9.63
C ASP A 520 -19.30 -1.89 -11.04
N ALA A 521 -19.86 -1.20 -12.05
CA ALA A 521 -19.67 -1.51 -13.46
C ALA A 521 -18.34 -0.98 -14.05
N ASN A 522 -17.43 -0.44 -13.22
CA ASN A 522 -16.18 0.20 -13.64
C ASN A 522 -16.38 1.46 -14.51
N ASN A 523 -17.50 2.19 -14.34
CA ASN A 523 -17.75 3.42 -15.07
C ASN A 523 -17.61 4.65 -14.14
N GLY A 524 -16.91 5.68 -14.60
CA GLY A 524 -16.71 6.95 -13.89
C GLY A 524 -17.48 8.08 -14.56
N ASP A 525 -18.81 8.05 -14.52
CA ASP A 525 -19.67 9.02 -15.24
C ASP A 525 -19.49 10.47 -14.78
N VAL A 526 -18.92 10.66 -13.59
CA VAL A 526 -18.61 11.97 -12.99
C VAL A 526 -17.15 12.35 -13.23
N TRP A 527 -16.24 11.41 -13.05
CA TRP A 527 -14.83 11.54 -13.41
C TRP A 527 -14.21 10.18 -13.75
N ASP A 528 -13.48 10.12 -14.85
CA ASP A 528 -12.52 9.07 -15.15
C ASP A 528 -11.19 9.77 -15.46
N SER A 529 -10.18 9.54 -14.62
CA SER A 529 -8.87 10.17 -14.82
C SER A 529 -8.11 9.61 -16.03
N GLY A 530 -8.55 8.48 -16.58
CA GLY A 530 -7.72 7.62 -17.42
C GLY A 530 -6.48 7.14 -16.65
N GLN A 531 -5.52 6.55 -17.37
CA GLN A 531 -4.23 6.18 -16.79
C GLN A 531 -3.35 7.42 -16.64
N VAL A 532 -3.19 7.89 -15.40
CA VAL A 532 -2.29 9.01 -15.07
C VAL A 532 -0.92 8.45 -14.66
N ARG A 533 0.13 8.81 -15.41
CA ARG A 533 1.53 8.41 -15.12
C ARG A 533 2.09 9.25 -13.96
N SER A 534 1.96 8.72 -12.74
CA SER A 534 2.41 9.37 -11.51
C SER A 534 2.57 8.36 -10.38
N GLY A 535 3.60 8.56 -9.56
CA GLY A 535 3.80 7.84 -8.30
C GLY A 535 3.06 8.45 -7.12
N LYS A 536 2.28 9.53 -7.29
CA LYS A 536 1.46 10.07 -6.20
C LYS A 536 0.33 9.09 -5.83
N SER A 537 0.15 8.86 -4.54
CA SER A 537 -0.97 8.09 -3.98
C SER A 537 -1.69 8.83 -2.85
N THR A 538 -1.34 10.09 -2.63
CA THR A 538 -1.96 11.01 -1.68
C THR A 538 -2.04 12.37 -2.36
N ASP A 539 -2.93 13.24 -1.87
CA ASP A 539 -3.03 14.62 -2.35
C ASP A 539 -3.29 14.70 -3.87
N VAL A 540 -4.21 13.85 -4.35
CA VAL A 540 -4.62 13.82 -5.77
C VAL A 540 -5.92 14.60 -5.93
N GLU A 541 -5.81 15.86 -6.36
CA GLU A 541 -6.94 16.78 -6.55
C GLU A 541 -7.97 16.24 -7.56
N TYR A 542 -9.26 16.43 -7.25
CA TYR A 542 -10.36 16.12 -8.16
C TYR A 542 -10.32 16.98 -9.43
N ASN A 543 -10.42 16.33 -10.60
CA ASN A 543 -10.43 17.02 -11.91
C ASN A 543 -11.57 16.56 -12.83
N GLY A 544 -12.74 16.24 -12.24
CA GLY A 544 -13.93 15.80 -12.98
C GLY A 544 -14.98 16.89 -13.19
N LYS A 545 -16.22 16.47 -13.48
CA LYS A 545 -17.37 17.39 -13.58
C LYS A 545 -17.63 18.09 -12.24
N PRO A 546 -18.15 19.33 -12.20
CA PRO A 546 -18.46 20.00 -10.94
C PRO A 546 -19.32 19.13 -10.00
N LEU A 547 -18.92 19.05 -8.73
CA LEU A 547 -19.62 18.29 -7.69
C LEU A 547 -20.77 19.13 -7.12
N GLU A 548 -21.92 18.51 -6.88
CA GLU A 548 -23.14 19.20 -6.42
C GLU A 548 -23.29 19.07 -4.91
N ILE A 549 -23.56 20.20 -4.22
CA ILE A 549 -23.84 20.24 -2.78
C ILE A 549 -25.01 19.31 -2.43
N GLY A 550 -24.83 18.50 -1.37
CA GLY A 550 -25.85 17.56 -0.89
C GLY A 550 -25.91 16.24 -1.65
N LYS A 551 -25.20 16.09 -2.77
CA LYS A 551 -25.14 14.86 -3.56
C LYS A 551 -24.05 13.92 -3.04
N SER A 552 -24.34 12.62 -3.07
CA SER A 552 -23.36 11.57 -2.78
C SER A 552 -22.75 11.02 -4.06
N TYR A 553 -21.47 10.69 -3.98
CA TYR A 553 -20.70 10.09 -5.05
C TYR A 553 -19.96 8.85 -4.52
N TYR A 554 -19.55 8.00 -5.45
CA TYR A 554 -18.73 6.83 -5.15
C TYR A 554 -17.44 6.91 -5.96
N TRP A 555 -16.33 6.56 -5.35
CA TRP A 555 -15.05 6.55 -6.04
C TRP A 555 -14.24 5.31 -5.72
N LYS A 556 -13.34 4.95 -6.63
CA LYS A 556 -12.34 3.88 -6.45
C LYS A 556 -11.12 4.15 -7.31
N VAL A 557 -10.05 3.43 -7.04
CA VAL A 557 -8.76 3.58 -7.72
C VAL A 557 -8.17 2.22 -8.05
N ARG A 558 -7.51 2.13 -9.21
CA ARG A 558 -6.59 1.04 -9.56
C ARG A 558 -5.24 1.61 -9.94
N ILE A 559 -4.21 0.76 -9.95
CA ILE A 559 -2.83 1.20 -10.17
C ILE A 559 -2.08 0.30 -11.15
N TRP A 560 -0.93 0.80 -11.60
CA TRP A 560 0.09 0.02 -12.27
C TRP A 560 1.39 0.09 -11.46
N ASP A 561 2.06 -1.06 -11.30
CA ASP A 561 3.37 -1.12 -10.65
C ASP A 561 4.48 -0.50 -11.53
N GLU A 562 5.71 -0.44 -11.02
CA GLU A 562 6.89 0.07 -11.75
C GLU A 562 7.20 -0.70 -13.05
N GLU A 563 6.78 -1.96 -13.14
CA GLU A 563 6.91 -2.81 -14.32
C GLU A 563 5.66 -2.76 -15.21
N ASN A 564 4.81 -1.75 -15.01
CA ASN A 564 3.57 -1.50 -15.76
C ASN A 564 2.56 -2.68 -15.68
N ARG A 565 2.58 -3.45 -14.59
CA ARG A 565 1.63 -4.54 -14.33
C ARG A 565 0.36 -3.99 -13.68
N LEU A 566 -0.79 -4.44 -14.16
CA LEU A 566 -2.10 -3.96 -13.72
C LEU A 566 -2.50 -4.57 -12.37
N VAL A 567 -2.98 -3.73 -11.46
CA VAL A 567 -3.55 -4.11 -10.16
C VAL A 567 -5.08 -3.89 -10.18
N ASP A 568 -5.83 -4.66 -9.40
CA ASP A 568 -7.29 -4.53 -9.36
C ASP A 568 -7.78 -3.22 -8.72
N TYR A 569 -9.02 -2.85 -9.01
CA TYR A 569 -9.66 -1.69 -8.38
C TYR A 569 -9.92 -1.92 -6.89
N SER A 570 -9.73 -0.86 -6.10
CA SER A 570 -10.18 -0.79 -4.72
C SER A 570 -11.69 -0.95 -4.58
N VAL A 571 -12.12 -1.30 -3.36
CA VAL A 571 -13.53 -1.23 -2.98
C VAL A 571 -13.96 0.23 -3.05
N ALA A 572 -15.12 0.49 -3.67
CA ALA A 572 -15.59 1.85 -3.82
C ALA A 572 -15.96 2.49 -2.46
N GLN A 573 -15.44 3.69 -2.21
CA GLN A 573 -15.78 4.52 -1.05
C GLN A 573 -16.81 5.57 -1.45
N LYS A 574 -17.79 5.81 -0.57
CA LYS A 574 -18.84 6.81 -0.75
C LYS A 574 -18.47 8.10 -0.01
N PHE A 575 -18.67 9.26 -0.64
CA PHE A 575 -18.60 10.57 0.02
C PHE A 575 -19.81 11.43 -0.34
N THR A 576 -20.07 12.48 0.45
CA THR A 576 -21.19 13.40 0.22
C THR A 576 -20.72 14.85 0.33
N MET A 577 -21.10 15.67 -0.64
CA MET A 577 -20.75 17.09 -0.63
C MET A 577 -21.56 17.86 0.41
N GLY A 578 -20.86 18.70 1.16
CA GLY A 578 -21.40 19.70 2.07
C GLY A 578 -21.42 21.09 1.43
N LYS A 579 -21.88 22.05 2.22
CA LYS A 579 -21.73 23.47 1.92
C LYS A 579 -20.68 24.02 2.90
N GLY A 580 -19.53 24.44 2.38
CA GLY A 580 -18.51 25.12 3.17
C GLY A 580 -18.94 26.54 3.57
N ASP A 581 -18.32 27.06 4.62
CA ASP A 581 -18.29 28.49 4.92
C ASP A 581 -17.15 29.13 4.11
N ASN A 582 -17.31 30.38 3.65
CA ASN A 582 -16.30 31.03 2.79
C ASN A 582 -14.90 31.11 3.45
N TYR A 583 -14.82 30.98 4.76
CA TYR A 583 -13.61 31.13 5.55
C TYR A 583 -12.78 29.84 5.71
N MET A 584 -13.41 28.66 5.79
CA MET A 584 -12.71 27.37 5.99
C MET A 584 -12.88 26.44 4.80
N ILE A 585 -11.79 25.83 4.35
CA ILE A 585 -11.82 24.78 3.31
C ILE A 585 -11.73 23.37 3.89
N SER A 586 -11.08 23.20 5.04
CA SER A 586 -10.88 21.87 5.63
C SER A 586 -12.20 21.25 6.10
N THR A 587 -12.44 20.03 5.65
CA THR A 587 -13.59 19.22 6.06
C THR A 587 -13.43 18.68 7.49
N GLU A 588 -14.50 18.64 8.28
CA GLU A 588 -14.49 17.99 9.58
C GLU A 588 -14.79 16.49 9.50
N ASN A 589 -14.08 15.70 10.29
CA ASN A 589 -14.36 14.27 10.42
C ASN A 589 -15.51 14.02 11.41
N GLN A 590 -16.01 12.79 11.47
CA GLN A 590 -17.14 12.43 12.32
C GLN A 590 -16.81 12.43 13.82
N HIS A 591 -17.78 12.87 14.62
CA HIS A 591 -17.78 12.73 16.07
C HIS A 591 -18.40 11.39 16.49
N ILE A 592 -17.74 10.67 17.39
CA ILE A 592 -18.12 9.33 17.84
C ILE A 592 -18.45 9.37 19.33
N GLY A 593 -19.60 8.79 19.69
CA GLY A 593 -19.97 8.46 21.07
C GLY A 593 -19.65 6.99 21.38
N THR A 594 -18.66 6.75 22.24
CA THR A 594 -18.22 5.42 22.67
C THR A 594 -18.78 5.07 24.04
N LYS A 595 -19.40 3.89 24.16
CA LYS A 595 -19.94 3.36 25.42
C LYS A 595 -18.88 2.53 26.14
N ILE A 596 -18.45 2.99 27.31
CA ILE A 596 -17.41 2.36 28.13
C ILE A 596 -18.07 1.68 29.33
N LYS A 597 -17.81 0.38 29.50
CA LYS A 597 -18.30 -0.39 30.66
C LYS A 597 -17.36 -0.23 31.86
N PRO A 598 -17.88 -0.35 33.10
CA PRO A 598 -17.05 -0.35 34.29
C PRO A 598 -16.01 -1.48 34.25
N VAL A 599 -14.77 -1.17 34.59
CA VAL A 599 -13.72 -2.19 34.84
C VAL A 599 -13.77 -2.70 36.28
N LYS A 600 -14.38 -1.93 37.18
CA LYS A 600 -14.56 -2.28 38.58
C LYS A 600 -15.90 -1.74 39.10
N PHE A 601 -16.61 -2.60 39.84
CA PHE A 601 -17.93 -2.32 40.42
C PHE A 601 -18.04 -2.96 41.81
N GLU A 602 -18.33 -2.17 42.84
CA GLU A 602 -18.35 -2.64 44.23
C GLU A 602 -19.59 -2.10 44.96
N ASN A 603 -20.31 -2.96 45.68
CA ASN A 603 -21.29 -2.51 46.66
C ASN A 603 -20.56 -2.16 47.96
N ARG A 604 -20.61 -0.90 48.39
CA ARG A 604 -19.95 -0.40 49.60
C ARG A 604 -20.93 -0.13 50.76
N GLY A 605 -22.11 -0.73 50.72
CA GLY A 605 -23.16 -0.57 51.73
C GLY A 605 -24.07 0.60 51.40
N ASP A 606 -23.59 1.83 51.61
CA ASP A 606 -24.40 3.05 51.42
C ASP A 606 -24.59 3.41 49.94
N PHE A 607 -23.67 2.98 49.08
CA PHE A 607 -23.67 3.24 47.64
C PHE A 607 -22.93 2.15 46.87
N TYR A 608 -23.14 2.12 45.55
CA TYR A 608 -22.32 1.34 44.62
C TYR A 608 -21.22 2.20 44.03
N PHE A 609 -19.97 1.75 44.14
CA PHE A 609 -18.80 2.39 43.53
C PHE A 609 -18.54 1.81 42.13
N VAL A 610 -18.24 2.68 41.18
CA VAL A 610 -18.02 2.36 39.76
C VAL A 610 -16.72 3.03 39.31
N ASP A 611 -15.83 2.26 38.68
CA ASP A 611 -14.62 2.76 38.01
C ASP A 611 -14.64 2.32 36.55
N PHE A 612 -14.60 3.28 35.62
CA PHE A 612 -14.57 3.07 34.17
C PHE A 612 -13.15 2.82 33.63
N GLY A 613 -12.14 2.81 34.50
CA GLY A 613 -10.75 2.51 34.18
C GLY A 613 -9.97 3.72 33.68
N LYS A 614 -10.59 4.59 32.87
CA LYS A 614 -10.01 5.85 32.40
C LYS A 614 -11.00 7.00 32.52
N ALA A 615 -10.47 8.21 32.69
CA ALA A 615 -11.24 9.42 32.57
C ALA A 615 -11.61 9.65 31.11
N ALA A 616 -12.82 10.16 30.85
CA ALA A 616 -13.24 10.54 29.51
C ALA A 616 -14.18 11.73 29.57
N PHE A 617 -14.16 12.57 28.53
CA PHE A 617 -15.15 13.63 28.33
C PHE A 617 -16.48 12.97 27.98
N ALA A 618 -17.34 12.84 28.99
CA ALA A 618 -18.46 11.92 28.93
C ALA A 618 -19.68 12.42 29.69
N THR A 619 -20.78 11.70 29.48
CA THR A 619 -21.91 11.62 30.43
C THR A 619 -22.09 10.17 30.89
N LEU A 620 -22.96 9.93 31.88
CA LEU A 620 -23.27 8.59 32.37
C LEU A 620 -24.67 8.17 31.92
N ASN A 621 -24.76 7.04 31.23
CA ASN A 621 -26.03 6.34 31.02
C ASN A 621 -26.16 5.19 32.02
N PHE A 622 -27.38 4.94 32.47
CA PHE A 622 -27.66 3.75 33.24
C PHE A 622 -29.07 3.20 33.02
N ASN A 623 -29.18 1.88 33.17
CA ASN A 623 -30.42 1.13 33.10
C ASN A 623 -30.90 0.76 34.50
N TYR A 624 -32.09 1.20 34.87
CA TYR A 624 -32.65 0.95 36.20
C TYR A 624 -34.17 0.80 36.13
N ASN A 625 -34.70 -0.25 36.76
CA ASN A 625 -36.14 -0.53 36.74
C ASN A 625 -36.75 -0.28 38.13
N ALA A 626 -37.23 0.94 38.36
CA ALA A 626 -37.81 1.32 39.65
C ALA A 626 -39.20 0.70 39.87
N LYS A 627 -39.45 0.09 41.03
CA LYS A 627 -40.80 -0.37 41.43
C LYS A 627 -41.68 0.76 41.97
N THR A 628 -41.08 1.76 42.60
CA THR A 628 -41.73 2.96 43.13
C THR A 628 -40.94 4.21 42.71
N PRO A 629 -41.58 5.38 42.56
CA PRO A 629 -40.84 6.61 42.35
C PRO A 629 -39.90 6.93 43.51
N HIS A 630 -38.63 7.18 43.21
CA HIS A 630 -37.61 7.63 44.18
C HIS A 630 -36.49 8.37 43.43
N THR A 631 -35.52 8.88 44.17
CA THR A 631 -34.36 9.60 43.60
C THR A 631 -33.10 8.78 43.80
N ILE A 632 -32.34 8.59 42.72
CA ILE A 632 -30.96 8.08 42.78
C ILE A 632 -30.02 9.28 42.76
N THR A 633 -29.04 9.28 43.66
CA THR A 633 -27.96 10.27 43.67
C THR A 633 -26.74 9.67 42.99
N VAL A 634 -26.32 10.28 41.88
CA VAL A 634 -25.12 9.90 41.13
C VAL A 634 -24.02 10.92 41.41
N ARG A 635 -22.88 10.47 41.92
CA ARG A 635 -21.70 11.33 42.10
C ARG A 635 -20.63 10.91 41.11
N ILE A 636 -20.14 11.84 40.30
CA ILE A 636 -19.09 11.58 39.31
C ILE A 636 -17.86 12.44 39.60
N SER A 637 -16.66 11.88 39.39
CA SER A 637 -15.39 12.57 39.65
C SER A 637 -14.22 12.04 38.82
N GLU A 638 -13.22 12.89 38.64
CA GLU A 638 -11.89 12.50 38.14
C GLU A 638 -11.00 11.89 39.22
N MET A 639 -11.25 12.19 40.50
CA MET A 639 -10.32 11.92 41.61
C MET A 639 -10.98 11.09 42.72
N LEU A 640 -10.18 10.20 43.34
CA LEU A 640 -10.55 9.46 44.55
C LEU A 640 -10.07 10.16 45.84
N ASP A 641 -10.76 9.91 46.94
CA ASP A 641 -10.31 10.28 48.28
C ASP A 641 -9.34 9.22 48.86
N ASP A 642 -8.80 9.48 50.05
CA ASP A 642 -7.85 8.57 50.73
C ASP A 642 -8.45 7.19 51.09
N LYS A 643 -9.78 7.05 51.04
CA LYS A 643 -10.50 5.79 51.27
C LYS A 643 -10.80 5.05 49.96
N GLY A 644 -10.41 5.62 48.82
CA GLY A 644 -10.70 5.08 47.49
C GLY A 644 -12.14 5.28 47.03
N ASN A 645 -12.90 6.18 47.65
CA ASN A 645 -14.23 6.63 47.23
C ASN A 645 -14.12 7.82 46.28
N VAL A 646 -15.23 8.25 45.67
CA VAL A 646 -15.24 9.50 44.88
C VAL A 646 -14.84 10.67 45.80
N ASN A 647 -13.84 11.45 45.40
CA ASN A 647 -13.48 12.67 46.12
C ASN A 647 -14.57 13.73 45.91
N ARG A 648 -15.40 13.93 46.93
CA ARG A 648 -16.49 14.92 46.94
C ARG A 648 -16.02 16.34 47.22
N THR A 649 -14.76 16.51 47.61
CA THR A 649 -14.12 17.80 47.93
C THR A 649 -12.75 17.88 47.26
N PRO A 650 -12.71 17.92 45.91
CA PRO A 650 -11.44 18.13 45.21
C PRO A 650 -10.77 19.43 45.70
N PRO A 651 -9.43 19.56 45.59
CA PRO A 651 -8.71 20.72 46.08
C PRO A 651 -9.34 22.03 45.61
N GLN A 652 -9.69 22.93 46.55
CA GLN A 652 -10.63 24.05 46.33
C GLN A 652 -10.30 24.96 45.13
N LYS A 653 -9.02 25.14 44.81
CA LYS A 653 -8.57 25.99 43.69
C LYS A 653 -8.33 25.22 42.40
N SER A 654 -8.31 23.89 42.43
CA SER A 654 -8.09 23.02 41.26
C SER A 654 -9.30 23.01 40.34
N HIS A 655 -9.09 22.54 39.11
CA HIS A 655 -10.17 22.28 38.15
C HIS A 655 -10.44 20.79 37.95
N ILE A 656 -9.98 19.97 38.91
CA ILE A 656 -10.34 18.55 39.02
C ILE A 656 -11.84 18.46 39.29
N ARG A 657 -12.57 17.77 38.41
CA ARG A 657 -14.04 17.81 38.36
C ARG A 657 -14.69 16.85 39.35
N TYR A 658 -15.75 17.35 39.98
CA TYR A 658 -16.70 16.58 40.79
C TYR A 658 -18.10 17.18 40.60
N GLN A 659 -19.11 16.32 40.43
CA GLN A 659 -20.52 16.73 40.48
C GLN A 659 -21.38 15.67 41.17
N GLU A 660 -22.38 16.13 41.91
CA GLU A 660 -23.50 15.32 42.41
C GLU A 660 -24.74 15.64 41.58
N VAL A 661 -25.36 14.63 40.97
CA VAL A 661 -26.53 14.73 40.12
C VAL A 661 -27.64 13.87 40.71
N LYS A 662 -28.82 14.45 40.91
CA LYS A 662 -30.01 13.74 41.38
C LYS A 662 -30.87 13.33 40.19
N VAL A 663 -31.25 12.06 40.13
CA VAL A 663 -32.04 11.49 39.03
C VAL A 663 -33.32 10.89 39.60
N ASP A 664 -34.47 11.45 39.23
CA ASP A 664 -35.76 10.92 39.61
C ASP A 664 -36.12 9.70 38.74
N VAL A 665 -36.19 8.54 39.38
CA VAL A 665 -36.50 7.25 38.75
C VAL A 665 -37.95 6.87 39.03
N LYS A 666 -38.62 6.23 38.07
CA LYS A 666 -40.05 5.92 38.14
C LYS A 666 -40.41 4.64 37.38
N PRO A 667 -41.46 3.92 37.80
CA PRO A 667 -41.94 2.75 37.07
C PRO A 667 -42.21 3.06 35.59
N GLY A 668 -41.81 2.14 34.71
CA GLY A 668 -42.03 2.23 33.26
C GLY A 668 -40.97 3.02 32.48
N LYS A 669 -40.05 3.75 33.12
CA LYS A 669 -38.84 4.28 32.49
C LYS A 669 -37.63 3.45 32.94
N THR A 670 -36.89 2.87 32.00
CA THR A 670 -35.79 1.95 32.31
C THR A 670 -34.42 2.47 31.91
N GLN A 671 -34.34 3.48 31.05
CA GLN A 671 -33.09 4.07 30.57
C GLN A 671 -32.98 5.52 31.05
N TYR A 672 -31.82 5.86 31.60
CA TYR A 672 -31.51 7.15 32.18
C TYR A 672 -30.16 7.64 31.68
N GLN A 673 -30.06 8.95 31.46
CA GLN A 673 -28.81 9.67 31.27
C GLN A 673 -28.77 10.76 32.33
N ILE A 674 -27.62 10.96 32.98
CA ILE A 674 -27.48 12.03 33.96
C ILE A 674 -27.43 13.40 33.25
N GLU A 675 -28.04 14.41 33.86
CA GLU A 675 -27.98 15.79 33.39
C GLU A 675 -26.81 16.50 34.10
N ILE A 676 -25.64 16.50 33.45
CA ILE A 676 -24.46 17.20 33.95
C ILE A 676 -24.70 18.71 33.91
N LYS A 677 -24.36 19.41 34.99
CA LYS A 677 -24.42 20.87 35.02
C LYS A 677 -23.23 21.46 34.27
N ALA A 678 -23.51 22.33 33.30
CA ALA A 678 -22.46 23.04 32.57
C ALA A 678 -21.65 23.96 33.50
N ASP A 679 -20.34 24.04 33.26
CA ASP A 679 -19.47 24.98 33.94
C ASP A 679 -19.44 26.31 33.17
N THR A 680 -19.75 27.41 33.85
CA THR A 680 -19.78 28.72 33.22
C THR A 680 -18.48 29.09 32.50
N ARG A 681 -17.31 28.64 32.97
CA ARG A 681 -16.01 28.97 32.40
C ARG A 681 -15.79 28.34 31.03
N ASN A 682 -16.32 27.15 30.81
CA ASN A 682 -16.19 26.42 29.55
C ASN A 682 -17.41 26.54 28.63
N THR A 683 -18.34 27.44 28.98
CA THR A 683 -19.51 27.79 28.15
C THR A 683 -19.64 29.29 27.89
N LEU A 684 -18.61 30.10 28.17
CA LEU A 684 -18.66 31.55 27.89
C LEU A 684 -18.73 31.78 26.37
N PRO A 685 -19.79 32.46 25.87
CA PRO A 685 -19.90 32.77 24.44
C PRO A 685 -18.70 33.58 23.95
N ASN A 686 -18.23 33.28 22.74
CA ASN A 686 -17.08 33.92 22.09
C ASN A 686 -15.75 33.77 22.84
N LYS A 687 -15.65 32.81 23.77
CA LYS A 687 -14.40 32.42 24.43
C LYS A 687 -14.18 30.91 24.33
N ALA A 688 -15.13 30.12 24.82
CA ALA A 688 -15.06 28.66 24.77
C ALA A 688 -15.66 28.11 23.48
N ILE A 689 -15.06 27.06 22.92
CA ILE A 689 -15.63 26.34 21.79
C ILE A 689 -16.81 25.50 22.29
N ALA A 690 -17.97 25.74 21.69
CA ALA A 690 -19.19 25.01 21.99
C ALA A 690 -19.09 23.55 21.52
N LEU A 691 -19.65 22.63 22.31
CA LEU A 691 -19.79 21.25 21.91
C LEU A 691 -20.66 21.12 20.64
N PRO A 692 -20.44 20.10 19.80
CA PRO A 692 -21.31 19.83 18.66
C PRO A 692 -22.79 19.71 19.08
N LYS A 693 -23.71 20.12 18.19
CA LYS A 693 -25.14 20.33 18.50
C LYS A 693 -25.86 19.13 19.13
N ASP A 694 -25.43 17.91 18.82
CA ASP A 694 -26.05 16.66 19.28
C ASP A 694 -25.27 15.99 20.43
N VAL A 695 -24.26 16.67 20.97
CA VAL A 695 -23.44 16.19 22.10
C VAL A 695 -24.00 16.77 23.40
N PRO A 696 -24.34 15.95 24.41
CA PRO A 696 -24.80 16.45 25.71
C PRO A 696 -23.68 17.19 26.43
N VAL A 697 -24.01 17.87 27.54
CA VAL A 697 -22.97 18.47 28.39
C VAL A 697 -22.02 17.36 28.87
N LEU A 698 -20.74 17.51 28.54
CA LEU A 698 -19.69 16.59 28.94
C LEU A 698 -18.95 17.12 30.16
N MET A 699 -18.53 16.19 31.01
CA MET A 699 -17.54 16.42 32.06
C MET A 699 -16.48 15.31 31.96
N PRO A 700 -15.19 15.61 32.15
CA PRO A 700 -14.20 14.56 32.37
C PRO A 700 -14.51 13.88 33.70
N PHE A 701 -14.68 12.56 33.68
CA PHE A 701 -14.76 11.76 34.91
C PHE A 701 -14.28 10.33 34.65
N ARG A 702 -13.86 9.63 35.70
CA ARG A 702 -13.49 8.21 35.67
C ARG A 702 -14.35 7.38 36.63
N TYR A 703 -14.74 7.98 37.75
CA TYR A 703 -15.38 7.29 38.85
C TYR A 703 -16.82 7.76 39.02
N ALA A 704 -17.69 6.85 39.46
CA ALA A 704 -19.05 7.19 39.87
C ALA A 704 -19.44 6.48 41.18
N GLU A 705 -20.32 7.11 41.96
CA GLU A 705 -21.04 6.50 43.09
C GLU A 705 -22.55 6.58 42.83
N ILE A 706 -23.25 5.46 43.07
CA ILE A 706 -24.69 5.33 42.90
C ILE A 706 -25.32 5.08 44.27
N GLU A 707 -25.99 6.09 44.81
CA GLU A 707 -26.66 6.04 46.11
C GLU A 707 -28.18 6.09 45.92
N GLY A 708 -28.92 5.40 46.79
CA GLY A 708 -30.39 5.43 46.79
C GLY A 708 -31.06 4.42 45.84
N ALA A 709 -30.29 3.50 45.24
CA ALA A 709 -30.85 2.38 44.50
C ALA A 709 -31.58 1.41 45.44
N GLN A 710 -32.90 1.26 45.28
CA GLN A 710 -33.76 0.34 46.03
C GLN A 710 -33.86 -1.04 45.39
N GLU A 711 -33.56 -1.12 44.09
CA GLU A 711 -33.55 -2.37 43.32
C GLU A 711 -32.11 -2.81 43.02
N PRO A 712 -31.85 -4.12 42.86
CA PRO A 712 -30.51 -4.61 42.55
C PRO A 712 -29.95 -3.99 41.27
N VAL A 713 -28.69 -3.56 41.33
CA VAL A 713 -27.92 -3.08 40.18
C VAL A 713 -26.61 -3.84 40.04
N SER A 714 -26.09 -3.88 38.82
CA SER A 714 -24.87 -4.55 38.42
C SER A 714 -24.03 -3.65 37.53
N ALA A 715 -22.77 -4.04 37.26
CA ALA A 715 -21.89 -3.30 36.36
C ALA A 715 -22.50 -3.06 34.96
N ASP A 716 -23.25 -4.05 34.43
CA ASP A 716 -23.86 -3.97 33.09
C ASP A 716 -24.92 -2.87 32.98
N ASN A 717 -25.48 -2.45 34.12
CA ASN A 717 -26.45 -1.37 34.18
C ASN A 717 -25.84 0.00 33.86
N PHE A 718 -24.52 0.19 33.97
CA PHE A 718 -23.88 1.50 33.83
C PHE A 718 -22.96 1.53 32.61
N GLU A 719 -22.91 2.67 31.94
CA GLU A 719 -21.93 2.95 30.90
C GLU A 719 -21.55 4.44 30.91
N GLN A 720 -20.25 4.70 30.80
CA GLN A 720 -19.73 6.02 30.52
C GLN A 720 -19.82 6.26 29.00
N LEU A 721 -20.58 7.27 28.60
CA LEU A 721 -20.74 7.65 27.20
C LEU A 721 -19.73 8.75 26.86
N ALA A 722 -18.57 8.35 26.35
CA ALA A 722 -17.45 9.22 26.00
C ALA A 722 -17.55 9.73 24.57
N PHE A 723 -17.15 10.98 24.32
CA PHE A 723 -17.15 11.57 22.97
C PHE A 723 -15.74 11.93 22.51
N HIS A 724 -15.43 11.64 21.25
CA HIS A 724 -14.16 11.96 20.60
C HIS A 724 -14.36 12.04 19.08
N THR A 725 -13.40 12.62 18.34
CA THR A 725 -13.38 12.53 16.86
C THR A 725 -13.05 11.09 16.45
N TYR A 726 -13.31 10.72 15.20
CA TYR A 726 -12.90 9.42 14.64
C TYR A 726 -11.46 9.06 15.07
N TRP A 727 -11.31 7.84 15.58
CA TRP A 727 -10.04 7.33 16.11
C TRP A 727 -9.90 5.85 15.80
N ASP A 728 -8.75 5.46 15.26
CA ASP A 728 -8.39 4.05 15.04
C ASP A 728 -7.41 3.56 16.12
N GLU A 729 -7.92 2.70 17.02
CA GLU A 729 -7.12 2.17 18.13
C GLU A 729 -5.88 1.39 17.67
N ASN A 730 -5.92 0.81 16.46
CA ASN A 730 -4.86 -0.03 15.92
C ASN A 730 -3.93 0.72 14.96
N ALA A 731 -4.13 2.02 14.72
CA ALA A 731 -3.28 2.79 13.81
C ALA A 731 -1.82 2.90 14.29
N SER A 732 -1.62 2.86 15.61
CA SER A 732 -0.30 2.93 16.26
C SER A 732 -0.19 1.97 17.44
N SER A 733 1.03 1.53 17.72
CA SER A 733 1.35 0.75 18.92
C SER A 733 2.79 1.00 19.36
N PHE A 734 3.07 0.81 20.64
CA PHE A 734 4.42 0.83 21.18
C PHE A 734 4.50 -0.15 22.35
N ASP A 735 5.61 -0.88 22.41
CA ASP A 735 5.96 -1.75 23.53
C ASP A 735 7.48 -1.72 23.75
N SER A 736 7.90 -1.99 24.97
CA SER A 736 9.31 -2.08 25.36
C SER A 736 9.52 -2.94 26.59
N ASN A 737 10.77 -3.25 26.90
CA ASN A 737 11.13 -3.91 28.17
C ASN A 737 11.13 -2.98 29.41
N ASN A 738 10.58 -1.76 29.30
CA ASN A 738 10.47 -0.82 30.40
C ASN A 738 8.99 -0.49 30.68
N ASP A 739 8.47 -1.05 31.77
CA ASP A 739 7.05 -0.92 32.13
C ASP A 739 6.59 0.53 32.36
N ILE A 740 7.48 1.42 32.83
CA ILE A 740 7.14 2.83 33.02
C ILE A 740 6.98 3.51 31.67
N LEU A 741 7.90 3.24 30.73
CA LEU A 741 7.83 3.81 29.39
C LEU A 741 6.55 3.37 28.68
N ASN A 742 6.16 2.10 28.81
CA ASN A 742 4.92 1.57 28.24
C ASN A 742 3.69 2.26 28.83
N GLN A 743 3.63 2.43 30.16
CA GLN A 743 2.54 3.16 30.81
C GLN A 743 2.49 4.64 30.41
N VAL A 744 3.65 5.29 30.24
CA VAL A 744 3.75 6.68 29.79
C VAL A 744 3.24 6.81 28.36
N TRP A 745 3.60 5.88 27.47
CA TRP A 745 3.04 5.82 26.12
C TRP A 745 1.51 5.68 26.15
N ASP A 746 0.99 4.73 26.92
CA ASP A 746 -0.46 4.47 27.02
C ASP A 746 -1.24 5.67 27.56
N LEU A 747 -0.70 6.37 28.56
CA LEU A 747 -1.25 7.62 29.08
C LEU A 747 -1.31 8.66 27.96
N CYS A 748 -0.20 8.88 27.26
CA CYS A 748 -0.09 9.96 26.28
C CYS A 748 -0.92 9.69 25.03
N LYS A 749 -0.87 8.48 24.46
CA LYS A 749 -1.73 8.08 23.33
C LYS A 749 -3.21 8.27 23.66
N TYR A 750 -3.64 7.82 24.84
CA TYR A 750 -5.03 7.97 25.25
C TYR A 750 -5.41 9.44 25.50
N SER A 751 -4.48 10.25 26.02
CA SER A 751 -4.73 11.67 26.25
C SER A 751 -5.01 12.43 24.97
N ILE A 752 -4.31 12.09 23.88
CA ILE A 752 -4.60 12.65 22.55
C ILE A 752 -6.02 12.26 22.13
N LYS A 753 -6.38 10.98 22.16
CA LYS A 753 -7.74 10.53 21.82
C LYS A 753 -8.81 11.27 22.63
N ALA A 754 -8.69 11.26 23.96
CA ALA A 754 -9.71 11.77 24.87
C ALA A 754 -9.95 13.27 24.71
N THR A 755 -8.93 14.04 24.31
CA THR A 755 -9.00 15.49 24.18
C THR A 755 -9.51 15.96 22.81
N THR A 756 -9.89 15.04 21.90
CA THR A 756 -10.51 15.37 20.60
C THR A 756 -12.03 15.64 20.65
N PHE A 757 -12.65 15.58 21.83
CA PHE A 757 -14.10 15.64 22.04
C PHE A 757 -14.82 16.85 21.42
N ASN A 758 -14.10 17.96 21.16
CA ASN A 758 -14.69 19.25 20.77
C ASN A 758 -14.47 19.63 19.30
N GLY A 759 -13.85 18.76 18.49
CA GLY A 759 -13.67 18.99 17.03
C GLY A 759 -12.57 19.98 16.63
N LEU A 760 -11.96 20.67 17.60
CA LEU A 760 -10.75 21.49 17.48
C LEU A 760 -9.81 21.16 18.65
N TYR A 761 -8.51 21.36 18.49
CA TYR A 761 -7.58 21.17 19.61
C TYR A 761 -7.79 22.27 20.64
N VAL A 762 -8.30 21.90 21.81
CA VAL A 762 -8.52 22.80 22.96
C VAL A 762 -7.60 22.42 24.11
N ASP A 763 -7.40 23.36 25.03
CA ASP A 763 -6.60 23.20 26.27
C ASP A 763 -7.08 22.01 27.11
N GLY A 764 -8.38 21.93 27.39
CA GLY A 764 -8.98 20.89 28.21
C GLY A 764 -10.43 21.24 28.57
N ASP A 765 -10.93 20.71 29.69
CA ASP A 765 -12.28 21.00 30.14
C ASP A 765 -12.41 22.38 30.79
N ARG A 766 -11.33 22.93 31.35
CA ARG A 766 -11.39 24.17 32.13
C ARG A 766 -11.85 25.37 31.32
N GLU A 767 -11.25 25.62 30.15
CA GLU A 767 -11.52 26.82 29.34
C GLU A 767 -12.12 26.46 27.97
N ARG A 768 -11.76 25.30 27.41
CA ARG A 768 -12.14 24.83 26.07
C ARG A 768 -11.76 25.85 24.99
N ILE A 769 -10.56 26.39 25.09
CA ILE A 769 -9.99 27.39 24.18
C ILE A 769 -8.87 26.74 23.37
N PRO A 770 -8.87 26.88 22.02
CA PRO A 770 -7.71 26.55 21.22
C PRO A 770 -6.57 27.52 21.50
N TYR A 771 -5.39 26.98 21.81
CA TYR A 771 -4.14 27.72 21.95
C TYR A 771 -3.11 27.15 20.96
N GLU A 772 -2.35 28.02 20.30
CA GLU A 772 -1.48 27.64 19.17
C GLU A 772 -0.37 26.67 19.59
N ALA A 773 0.22 26.88 20.78
CA ALA A 773 1.23 25.99 21.34
C ALA A 773 0.67 24.60 21.68
N ASP A 774 -0.46 24.56 22.38
CA ASP A 774 -1.20 23.33 22.70
C ASP A 774 -1.52 22.53 21.44
N ALA A 775 -2.07 23.21 20.44
CA ALA A 775 -2.43 22.62 19.17
C ALA A 775 -1.21 22.04 18.44
N TYR A 776 -0.04 22.67 18.51
CA TYR A 776 1.18 22.15 17.89
C TYR A 776 1.63 20.83 18.53
N LEU A 777 1.66 20.78 19.86
CA LEU A 777 2.02 19.55 20.59
C LEU A 777 0.98 18.44 20.37
N ASN A 778 -0.31 18.82 20.33
CA ASN A 778 -1.40 17.91 20.04
C ASN A 778 -1.28 17.36 18.61
N GLN A 779 -1.07 18.21 17.61
CA GLN A 779 -0.88 17.82 16.20
C GLN A 779 0.27 16.81 16.04
N LEU A 780 1.46 17.11 16.58
CA LEU A 780 2.62 16.22 16.48
C LEU A 780 2.35 14.83 17.09
N SER A 781 1.60 14.83 18.20
CA SER A 781 1.23 13.60 18.92
C SER A 781 0.11 12.84 18.22
N HIS A 782 -0.88 13.54 17.68
CA HIS A 782 -1.96 12.94 16.90
C HIS A 782 -1.43 12.29 15.63
N TYR A 783 -0.57 12.97 14.87
CA TYR A 783 -0.01 12.46 13.60
C TYR A 783 0.91 11.24 13.76
N THR A 784 1.31 10.92 14.99
CA THR A 784 2.12 9.73 15.30
C THR A 784 1.34 8.64 16.02
N THR A 785 0.08 8.92 16.40
CA THR A 785 -0.79 7.98 17.12
C THR A 785 -2.03 7.57 16.33
N ASP A 786 -2.46 8.39 15.36
CA ASP A 786 -3.52 8.04 14.42
C ASP A 786 -3.28 8.67 13.02
N ARG A 787 -3.91 8.10 12.00
CA ARG A 787 -3.95 8.62 10.62
C ARG A 787 -5.19 9.49 10.41
N GLU A 788 -5.34 10.52 11.23
CA GLU A 788 -6.41 11.53 11.20
C GLU A 788 -5.76 12.92 11.15
N TYR A 789 -6.00 13.66 10.06
CA TYR A 789 -5.34 14.96 9.81
C TYR A 789 -6.33 16.13 9.78
N ALA A 790 -7.63 15.84 9.63
CA ALA A 790 -8.65 16.85 9.39
C ALA A 790 -8.80 17.81 10.58
N MET A 791 -8.77 17.28 11.81
CA MET A 791 -8.92 18.09 13.01
C MET A 791 -7.79 19.12 13.17
N ALA A 792 -6.55 18.74 12.84
CA ALA A 792 -5.41 19.64 12.87
C ALA A 792 -5.56 20.78 11.86
N ARG A 793 -5.87 20.45 10.59
CA ARG A 793 -6.06 21.44 9.52
C ARG A 793 -7.14 22.46 9.87
N ARG A 794 -8.28 22.00 10.42
CA ARG A 794 -9.33 22.90 10.92
C ARG A 794 -8.87 23.81 12.05
N THR A 795 -8.09 23.27 12.98
CA THR A 795 -7.55 24.05 14.11
C THR A 795 -6.55 25.10 13.60
N ILE A 796 -5.75 24.78 12.57
CA ILE A 796 -4.84 25.73 11.93
C ILE A 796 -5.62 26.90 11.32
N GLU A 797 -6.63 26.59 10.51
CA GLU A 797 -7.46 27.62 9.89
C GLU A 797 -8.07 28.52 10.96
N TYR A 798 -8.62 27.95 12.04
CA TYR A 798 -9.21 28.68 13.16
C TYR A 798 -8.29 29.77 13.75
N PHE A 799 -6.99 29.50 13.89
CA PHE A 799 -6.00 30.47 14.41
C PHE A 799 -5.71 31.64 13.48
N MET A 800 -6.12 31.54 12.20
CA MET A 800 -6.00 32.67 11.27
C MET A 800 -6.96 33.82 11.61
N GLU A 801 -8.14 33.52 12.18
CA GLU A 801 -9.13 34.55 12.60
C GLU A 801 -9.28 34.69 14.12
N ASN A 802 -8.76 33.72 14.88
CA ASN A 802 -8.89 33.69 16.34
C ASN A 802 -7.52 33.54 17.02
N PRO A 803 -6.58 34.48 16.78
CA PRO A 803 -5.26 34.43 17.41
C PRO A 803 -5.33 34.65 18.92
N THR A 804 -4.33 34.15 19.64
CA THR A 804 -4.21 34.37 21.09
C THR A 804 -2.99 35.21 21.48
N TRP A 805 -3.04 35.79 22.68
CA TRP A 805 -2.16 36.87 23.10
C TRP A 805 -0.66 36.56 23.30
N PRO A 806 -0.17 35.31 23.47
CA PRO A 806 1.27 35.12 23.68
C PRO A 806 2.10 35.31 22.40
N THR A 807 3.27 35.95 22.55
CA THR A 807 4.14 36.32 21.43
C THR A 807 4.59 35.11 20.61
N GLU A 808 5.12 34.09 21.28
CA GLU A 808 5.59 32.86 20.64
C GLU A 808 4.46 32.02 20.05
N TRP A 809 3.23 32.13 20.55
CA TRP A 809 2.09 31.35 20.06
C TRP A 809 1.67 31.80 18.67
N GLN A 810 1.83 33.09 18.33
CA GLN A 810 1.69 33.54 16.94
C GLN A 810 2.69 32.85 16.00
N GLN A 811 3.92 32.64 16.47
CA GLN A 811 4.98 31.98 15.72
C GLN A 811 4.75 30.46 15.57
N HIS A 812 3.88 29.83 16.37
CA HIS A 812 3.56 28.39 16.23
C HIS A 812 2.71 28.09 14.98
N VAL A 813 2.00 29.06 14.42
CA VAL A 813 1.14 28.82 13.25
C VAL A 813 1.95 28.38 12.03
N ALA A 814 3.16 28.92 11.84
CA ALA A 814 4.05 28.44 10.77
C ALA A 814 4.55 27.01 11.03
N LEU A 815 4.84 26.67 12.29
CA LEU A 815 5.25 25.32 12.68
C LEU A 815 4.12 24.31 12.47
N LEU A 816 2.88 24.68 12.78
CA LEU A 816 1.68 23.88 12.56
C LEU A 816 1.45 23.58 11.07
N ILE A 817 1.50 24.61 10.21
CA ILE A 817 1.36 24.44 8.75
C ILE A 817 2.52 23.62 8.19
N TYR A 818 3.74 23.84 8.69
CA TYR A 818 4.90 23.08 8.24
C TYR A 818 4.82 21.61 8.63
N ALA A 819 4.39 21.30 9.85
CA ALA A 819 4.14 19.92 10.27
C ALA A 819 3.02 19.27 9.45
N ASP A 820 1.93 19.99 9.14
CA ASP A 820 0.88 19.51 8.26
C ASP A 820 1.41 19.12 6.88
N TYR A 821 2.12 20.04 6.23
CA TYR A 821 2.75 19.81 4.93
C TYR A 821 3.74 18.64 4.96
N MET A 822 4.61 18.56 5.96
CA MET A 822 5.60 17.49 6.03
C MET A 822 4.97 16.10 6.22
N TYR A 823 3.87 16.00 6.97
CA TYR A 823 3.20 14.71 7.22
C TYR A 823 2.21 14.33 6.12
N THR A 824 1.58 15.28 5.45
CA THR A 824 0.51 15.03 4.48
C THR A 824 0.94 15.20 3.02
N GLY A 825 1.91 16.07 2.77
CA GLY A 825 2.30 16.52 1.42
C GLY A 825 1.39 17.59 0.83
N ASN A 826 0.27 17.92 1.48
CA ASN A 826 -0.72 18.85 0.97
C ASN A 826 -0.26 20.31 1.12
N THR A 827 -0.45 21.10 0.06
CA THR A 827 0.06 22.48 -0.03
C THR A 827 -1.01 23.55 0.14
N GLU A 828 -2.29 23.20 0.20
CA GLU A 828 -3.40 24.16 0.16
C GLU A 828 -3.33 25.20 1.27
N LEU A 829 -3.04 24.79 2.52
CA LEU A 829 -2.94 25.73 3.63
C LEU A 829 -1.78 26.71 3.46
N ILE A 830 -0.69 26.27 2.83
CA ILE A 830 0.44 27.15 2.49
C ILE A 830 -0.02 28.15 1.43
N GLU A 831 -0.57 27.66 0.32
CA GLU A 831 -1.01 28.49 -0.81
C GLU A 831 -2.05 29.54 -0.39
N ARG A 832 -3.01 29.15 0.45
CA ARG A 832 -4.10 29.99 0.93
C ARG A 832 -3.62 31.07 1.90
N TYR A 833 -2.76 30.72 2.84
CA TYR A 833 -2.42 31.60 3.98
C TYR A 833 -1.02 32.22 3.93
N TYR A 834 -0.21 31.95 2.90
CA TYR A 834 1.19 32.40 2.80
C TYR A 834 1.41 33.87 3.19
N GLU A 835 0.62 34.79 2.62
CA GLU A 835 0.79 36.23 2.87
C GLU A 835 0.42 36.62 4.32
N ALA A 836 -0.70 36.09 4.84
CA ALA A 836 -1.11 36.33 6.23
C ALA A 836 -0.13 35.70 7.23
N LEU A 837 0.44 34.55 6.88
CA LEU A 837 1.38 33.82 7.71
C LEU A 837 2.67 34.61 7.95
N LYS A 838 3.15 35.39 6.96
CA LYS A 838 4.31 36.30 7.16
C LYS A 838 4.12 37.20 8.36
N HIS A 839 2.94 37.77 8.57
CA HIS A 839 2.69 38.63 9.73
C HIS A 839 2.76 37.84 11.05
N LYS A 840 2.25 36.61 11.07
CA LYS A 840 2.29 35.73 12.26
C LYS A 840 3.71 35.32 12.66
N THR A 841 4.68 35.33 11.74
CA THR A 841 6.10 35.12 12.08
C THR A 841 6.75 36.35 12.72
N LEU A 842 6.03 37.48 12.85
CA LEU A 842 6.49 38.73 13.44
C LEU A 842 7.69 39.37 12.72
N TYR A 843 7.97 39.00 11.46
CA TYR A 843 9.18 39.43 10.74
C TYR A 843 9.28 40.95 10.51
N GLU A 844 8.15 41.66 10.49
CA GLU A 844 8.10 43.12 10.39
C GLU A 844 8.67 43.82 11.65
N LEU A 845 8.75 43.12 12.78
CA LEU A 845 9.24 43.66 14.06
C LEU A 845 10.76 43.56 14.21
N SER A 846 11.45 43.01 13.21
CA SER A 846 12.90 42.82 13.21
C SER A 846 13.63 44.15 13.31
N ASN A 847 14.64 44.23 14.19
CA ASN A 847 15.57 45.36 14.25
C ASN A 847 16.69 45.25 13.19
N GLU A 848 17.62 46.20 13.22
CA GLU A 848 18.80 46.22 12.34
C GLU A 848 19.75 45.03 12.52
N ASP A 849 19.74 44.37 13.67
CA ASP A 849 20.52 43.17 13.96
C ASP A 849 19.81 41.88 13.57
N GLY A 850 18.52 41.94 13.16
CA GLY A 850 17.73 40.77 12.82
C GLY A 850 16.92 40.15 13.97
N LEU A 851 16.88 40.80 15.14
CA LEU A 851 16.15 40.35 16.32
C LEU A 851 14.75 40.98 16.40
N ILE A 852 13.75 40.23 16.86
CA ILE A 852 12.38 40.69 17.09
C ILE A 852 12.09 40.88 18.59
N THR A 853 11.11 41.73 18.89
CA THR A 853 10.57 41.99 20.24
C THR A 853 9.07 42.28 20.19
N SER A 854 8.31 41.74 21.13
CA SER A 854 6.89 42.02 21.31
C SER A 854 6.61 43.47 21.74
N THR A 855 7.59 44.16 22.31
CA THR A 855 7.45 45.57 22.75
C THR A 855 7.25 46.56 21.59
N LYS A 856 7.48 46.15 20.35
CA LYS A 856 7.29 46.97 19.14
C LYS A 856 5.92 46.77 18.47
N VAL A 857 5.09 45.87 19.00
CA VAL A 857 3.76 45.59 18.45
C VAL A 857 2.86 46.82 18.60
N THR A 858 2.24 47.25 17.50
CA THR A 858 1.24 48.33 17.50
C THR A 858 -0.17 47.75 17.38
N PRO A 859 -1.24 48.50 17.73
CA PRO A 859 -2.62 48.08 17.50
C PRO A 859 -2.89 47.74 16.03
N GLU A 860 -2.31 48.48 15.08
CA GLU A 860 -2.45 48.21 13.65
C GLU A 860 -1.83 46.86 13.27
N PHE A 861 -0.68 46.53 13.88
CA PHE A 861 -0.04 45.24 13.69
C PHE A 861 -0.86 44.09 14.30
N MET A 862 -1.53 44.31 15.45
CA MET A 862 -2.47 43.32 16.01
C MET A 862 -3.59 42.97 15.03
N TYR A 863 -4.10 43.92 14.25
CA TYR A 863 -5.11 43.62 13.22
C TYR A 863 -4.56 42.73 12.11
N LYS A 864 -3.31 42.94 11.68
CA LYS A 864 -2.65 42.05 10.70
C LYS A 864 -2.50 40.62 11.19
N LEU A 865 -2.42 40.41 12.50
CA LEU A 865 -2.31 39.08 13.12
C LEU A 865 -3.66 38.34 13.23
N GLY A 866 -4.78 39.03 12.94
CA GLY A 866 -6.14 38.50 13.03
C GLY A 866 -6.91 38.91 14.29
N PHE A 867 -6.37 39.81 15.13
CA PHE A 867 -7.13 40.28 16.31
C PHE A 867 -8.25 41.24 15.89
N LYS A 868 -9.35 41.25 16.64
CA LYS A 868 -10.51 42.13 16.39
C LYS A 868 -10.25 43.57 16.85
N GLU A 869 -10.94 44.52 16.22
CA GLU A 869 -10.96 45.93 16.65
C GLU A 869 -11.35 46.07 18.12
N GLY A 870 -10.57 46.85 18.89
CA GLY A 870 -10.77 47.03 20.33
C GLY A 870 -10.20 45.93 21.22
N TYR A 871 -9.38 45.01 20.70
CA TYR A 871 -8.61 44.08 21.52
C TYR A 871 -7.52 44.81 22.32
N ASN A 872 -7.66 44.83 23.65
CA ASN A 872 -6.86 45.71 24.51
C ASN A 872 -5.66 45.03 25.18
N LYS A 873 -5.47 43.71 25.00
CA LYS A 873 -4.34 42.99 25.60
C LYS A 873 -3.16 42.99 24.61
N PRO A 874 -1.98 43.51 24.99
CA PRO A 874 -0.81 43.46 24.12
C PRO A 874 -0.27 42.03 23.99
N LEU A 875 0.51 41.76 22.93
CA LEU A 875 1.33 40.55 22.91
C LEU A 875 2.29 40.55 24.10
N THR A 876 2.47 39.40 24.73
CA THR A 876 3.34 39.25 25.90
C THR A 876 4.02 37.90 25.86
N ASP A 877 5.33 37.91 26.09
CA ASP A 877 6.14 36.70 26.12
C ASP A 877 5.76 35.87 27.35
N ILE A 878 5.52 34.56 27.17
CA ILE A 878 5.20 33.66 28.29
C ILE A 878 6.38 32.74 28.62
N VAL A 879 7.15 32.34 27.61
CA VAL A 879 8.28 31.39 27.59
C VAL A 879 7.90 29.98 28.05
N ASP A 880 7.24 29.87 29.19
CA ASP A 880 6.73 28.63 29.76
C ASP A 880 5.59 28.88 30.76
N TRP A 881 4.86 27.82 31.10
CA TRP A 881 3.66 27.92 31.93
C TRP A 881 3.53 26.80 32.95
N PRO A 882 3.25 27.08 34.25
CA PRO A 882 2.85 28.36 34.82
C PRO A 882 4.02 29.23 35.34
N LEU A 883 3.76 30.53 35.46
CA LEU A 883 4.66 31.48 36.11
C LEU A 883 4.72 31.25 37.63
N ALA A 884 5.81 31.72 38.25
CA ALA A 884 5.95 31.70 39.70
C ALA A 884 4.91 32.63 40.35
N ASN A 885 4.38 32.23 41.51
CA ASN A 885 3.31 32.94 42.22
C ASN A 885 2.04 33.18 41.39
N PHE A 886 1.79 32.32 40.40
CA PHE A 886 0.63 32.44 39.52
C PHE A 886 -0.68 32.54 40.31
N ASN A 887 -1.56 33.46 39.91
CA ASN A 887 -2.84 33.77 40.55
C ASN A 887 -2.74 34.03 42.06
N GLY A 888 -1.68 34.74 42.49
CA GLY A 888 -1.43 35.07 43.90
C GLY A 888 -1.09 33.86 44.78
N SER A 889 -0.68 32.74 44.17
CA SER A 889 -0.25 31.54 44.89
C SER A 889 1.21 31.66 45.38
N LYS A 890 1.68 30.66 46.13
CA LYS A 890 3.10 30.50 46.51
C LYS A 890 3.79 29.41 45.66
N THR A 891 3.25 29.09 44.49
CA THR A 891 3.83 28.04 43.64
C THR A 891 5.15 28.53 43.03
N LYS A 892 6.09 27.61 42.83
CA LYS A 892 7.43 27.91 42.32
C LYS A 892 7.45 28.28 40.83
N GLY A 893 6.39 27.97 40.09
CA GLY A 893 6.36 28.06 38.62
C GLY A 893 7.26 27.02 37.95
N GLU A 894 7.27 27.03 36.62
CA GLU A 894 7.97 26.04 35.79
C GLU A 894 8.90 26.65 34.74
N HIS A 895 9.17 27.95 34.80
CA HIS A 895 10.01 28.68 33.85
C HIS A 895 11.48 28.83 34.28
N ASP A 896 11.96 27.99 35.22
CA ASP A 896 13.35 28.01 35.72
C ASP A 896 13.89 29.38 36.18
N GLY A 897 13.01 30.28 36.65
CA GLY A 897 13.40 31.62 37.08
C GLY A 897 13.72 32.59 35.93
N PHE A 898 13.21 32.31 34.72
CA PHE A 898 13.45 33.10 33.52
C PHE A 898 13.34 34.62 33.73
N VAL A 899 14.33 35.36 33.24
CA VAL A 899 14.38 36.82 33.29
C VAL A 899 13.92 37.39 31.95
N PHE A 900 12.68 37.87 31.90
CA PHE A 900 12.09 38.49 30.71
C PHE A 900 12.84 39.75 30.29
N LYS A 901 13.26 39.78 29.02
CA LYS A 901 13.93 40.91 28.36
C LYS A 901 13.29 41.18 27.00
N PRO A 902 13.28 42.43 26.52
CA PRO A 902 12.66 42.76 25.22
C PRO A 902 13.19 41.90 24.07
N TYR A 903 14.51 41.66 24.03
CA TYR A 903 15.11 40.72 23.10
C TYR A 903 15.51 39.45 23.85
N SER A 904 14.61 38.46 23.83
CA SER A 904 14.78 37.18 24.48
C SER A 904 15.37 36.13 23.54
N THR A 905 16.19 35.23 24.09
CA THR A 905 16.75 34.07 23.38
C THR A 905 15.65 33.13 22.88
N VAL A 906 14.58 32.92 23.66
CA VAL A 906 13.49 32.00 23.32
C VAL A 906 12.69 32.52 22.13
N ILE A 907 12.23 33.77 22.19
CA ILE A 907 11.41 34.38 21.12
C ILE A 907 12.18 34.43 19.80
N ASN A 908 13.47 34.76 19.84
CA ASN A 908 14.30 34.83 18.64
C ASN A 908 14.74 33.45 18.13
N SER A 909 14.69 32.41 18.97
CA SER A 909 14.86 31.02 18.54
C SER A 909 13.67 30.53 17.71
N PHE A 910 12.43 30.87 18.13
CA PHE A 910 11.25 30.64 17.28
C PHE A 910 11.30 31.42 15.98
N PHE A 911 11.77 32.67 16.04
CA PHE A 911 11.88 33.52 14.85
C PHE A 911 12.84 32.92 13.81
N TYR A 912 13.98 32.41 14.26
CA TYR A 912 14.92 31.68 13.41
C TYR A 912 14.27 30.51 12.68
N GLU A 913 13.53 29.65 13.40
CA GLU A 913 12.86 28.50 12.80
C GLU A 913 11.75 28.94 11.83
N ASN A 914 11.00 29.98 12.16
CA ASN A 914 9.99 30.56 11.29
C ASN A 914 10.58 31.06 9.97
N MET A 915 11.74 31.73 9.99
CA MET A 915 12.40 32.19 8.76
C MET A 915 12.85 31.01 7.88
N LYS A 916 13.32 29.91 8.48
CA LYS A 916 13.62 28.68 7.71
C LYS A 916 12.36 28.08 7.08
N ILE A 917 11.25 28.05 7.81
CA ILE A 917 9.97 27.55 7.31
C ILE A 917 9.46 28.44 6.16
N MET A 918 9.46 29.76 6.33
CA MET A 918 9.01 30.69 5.30
C MET A 918 9.89 30.64 4.05
N ALA A 919 11.20 30.42 4.17
CA ALA A 919 12.07 30.17 3.02
C ALA A 919 11.65 28.90 2.25
N GLN A 920 11.28 27.83 2.96
CA GLN A 920 10.78 26.60 2.31
C GLN A 920 9.43 26.81 1.63
N PHE A 921 8.50 27.53 2.25
CA PHE A 921 7.21 27.87 1.64
C PHE A 921 7.38 28.78 0.42
N ALA A 922 8.25 29.79 0.50
CA ALA A 922 8.58 30.64 -0.63
C ALA A 922 9.14 29.82 -1.80
N LYS A 923 10.01 28.85 -1.52
CA LYS A 923 10.57 27.93 -2.51
C LYS A 923 9.50 27.07 -3.17
N LEU A 924 8.59 26.51 -2.37
CA LEU A 924 7.46 25.71 -2.85
C LEU A 924 6.55 26.51 -3.80
N LEU A 925 6.28 27.77 -3.47
CA LEU A 925 5.44 28.67 -4.26
C LEU A 925 6.19 29.37 -5.42
N GLY A 926 7.46 29.05 -5.65
CA GLY A 926 8.27 29.66 -6.72
C GLY A 926 8.65 31.13 -6.50
N LYS A 927 8.58 31.64 -5.26
CA LYS A 927 8.90 33.02 -4.86
C LYS A 927 10.41 33.18 -4.58
N THR A 928 11.25 33.11 -5.60
CA THR A 928 12.73 33.03 -5.47
C THR A 928 13.37 34.20 -4.72
N GLU A 929 12.85 35.43 -4.84
CA GLU A 929 13.38 36.58 -4.09
C GLU A 929 13.08 36.49 -2.59
N GLU A 930 11.87 36.04 -2.23
CA GLU A 930 11.48 35.84 -0.83
C GLU A 930 12.27 34.68 -0.18
N VAL A 931 12.67 33.66 -0.95
CA VAL A 931 13.60 32.62 -0.46
C VAL A 931 14.89 33.25 0.06
N LEU A 932 15.52 34.11 -0.74
CA LEU A 932 16.78 34.76 -0.36
C LEU A 932 16.61 35.71 0.83
N ASP A 933 15.49 36.46 0.90
CA ASP A 933 15.21 37.35 2.05
C ASP A 933 15.04 36.54 3.35
N PHE A 934 14.26 35.46 3.33
CA PHE A 934 14.05 34.63 4.51
C PHE A 934 15.29 33.87 4.94
N GLU A 935 16.08 33.34 3.99
CA GLU A 935 17.39 32.72 4.30
C GLU A 935 18.36 33.74 4.91
N PHE A 936 18.39 34.96 4.37
CA PHE A 936 19.21 36.05 4.91
C PHE A 936 18.78 36.42 6.33
N ARG A 937 17.47 36.55 6.59
CA ARG A 937 16.93 36.82 7.93
C ARG A 937 17.26 35.70 8.91
N ALA A 938 17.12 34.45 8.50
CA ALA A 938 17.49 33.28 9.32
C ALA A 938 18.98 33.31 9.70
N ALA A 939 19.87 33.60 8.73
CA ALA A 939 21.30 33.73 9.00
C ALA A 939 21.60 34.89 9.96
N LYS A 940 20.89 36.02 9.79
CA LYS A 940 21.07 37.24 10.58
C LYS A 940 20.64 37.06 12.04
N VAL A 941 19.45 36.50 12.29
CA VAL A 941 19.00 36.20 13.66
C VAL A 941 19.89 35.16 14.33
N LYS A 942 20.32 34.11 13.61
CA LYS A 942 21.25 33.10 14.13
C LYS A 942 22.56 33.73 14.60
N LYS A 943 23.12 34.64 13.78
CA LYS A 943 24.30 35.41 14.13
C LYS A 943 24.07 36.26 15.39
N ALA A 944 22.99 37.05 15.41
CA ALA A 944 22.70 37.95 16.53
C ALA A 944 22.48 37.21 17.87
N VAL A 945 21.77 36.08 17.86
CA VAL A 945 21.59 35.23 19.05
C VAL A 945 22.94 34.70 19.55
N ASN A 946 23.80 34.20 18.64
CA ASN A 946 25.11 33.65 19.01
C ASN A 946 26.15 34.72 19.41
N GLU A 947 26.00 35.97 18.98
CA GLU A 947 26.92 37.06 19.33
C GLU A 947 26.48 37.82 20.58
N GLN A 948 25.16 38.00 20.79
CA GLN A 948 24.64 38.89 21.82
C GLN A 948 24.01 38.17 23.02
N MET A 949 23.67 36.88 22.89
CA MET A 949 22.97 36.11 23.94
C MET A 949 23.73 34.85 24.38
N PHE A 950 24.87 34.53 23.74
CA PHE A 950 25.75 33.45 24.17
C PHE A 950 26.86 33.99 25.07
N ASP A 951 26.90 33.50 26.31
CA ASP A 951 27.98 33.76 27.25
C ASP A 951 29.16 32.84 26.94
N LYS A 952 30.19 33.39 26.30
CA LYS A 952 31.38 32.64 25.89
C LYS A 952 32.22 32.13 27.06
N GLU A 953 32.18 32.80 28.21
CA GLU A 953 32.94 32.38 29.39
C GLU A 953 32.31 31.16 30.05
N ARG A 954 30.98 31.16 30.18
CA ARG A 954 30.23 30.03 30.74
C ARG A 954 29.89 28.95 29.71
N GLY A 955 29.96 29.25 28.42
CA GLY A 955 29.62 28.34 27.32
C GLY A 955 28.13 28.01 27.21
N ILE A 956 27.26 28.96 27.57
CA ILE A 956 25.79 28.80 27.66
C ILE A 956 25.07 30.06 27.18
N TYR A 957 23.79 29.94 26.85
CA TYR A 957 22.94 31.09 26.51
C TYR A 957 22.31 31.72 27.76
N VAL A 958 22.27 33.05 27.78
CA VAL A 958 21.48 33.84 28.75
C VAL A 958 20.05 34.04 28.26
N ASP A 959 19.14 34.44 29.14
CA ASP A 959 17.70 34.55 28.83
C ASP A 959 17.37 35.64 27.79
N GLY A 960 18.22 36.66 27.68
CA GLY A 960 18.11 37.72 26.70
C GLY A 960 19.14 38.83 26.94
N ILE A 961 19.09 39.87 26.12
CA ILE A 961 20.07 40.96 26.20
C ILE A 961 19.90 41.73 27.52
N GLY A 962 21.01 41.92 28.24
CA GLY A 962 21.06 42.69 29.50
C GLY A 962 20.71 41.88 30.76
N THR A 963 20.88 40.57 30.75
CA THR A 963 20.89 39.72 31.95
C THR A 963 22.02 38.70 31.90
N ASP A 964 22.57 38.35 33.06
CA ASP A 964 23.52 37.24 33.21
C ASP A 964 22.81 35.93 33.59
N HIS A 965 21.48 35.96 33.78
CA HIS A 965 20.70 34.77 34.09
C HIS A 965 20.62 33.85 32.86
N ALA A 966 20.84 32.57 33.09
CA ALA A 966 20.65 31.51 32.11
C ALA A 966 19.62 30.53 32.68
N SER A 967 18.60 30.24 31.90
CA SER A 967 17.58 29.23 32.20
C SER A 967 17.76 27.99 31.34
N LEU A 968 17.09 26.89 31.73
CA LEU A 968 16.90 25.74 30.85
C LEU A 968 16.32 26.17 29.48
N HIS A 969 15.32 27.06 29.45
CA HIS A 969 14.62 27.49 28.25
C HIS A 969 15.53 28.19 27.24
N ALA A 970 16.38 29.09 27.73
CA ALA A 970 17.36 29.80 26.91
C ALA A 970 18.40 28.87 26.26
N ASN A 971 18.59 27.66 26.79
CA ASN A 971 19.58 26.70 26.28
C ASN A 971 18.94 25.54 25.50
N MET A 972 17.75 25.08 25.90
CA MET A 972 17.05 23.99 25.20
C MET A 972 16.47 24.46 23.85
N MET A 973 16.02 25.72 23.74
CA MET A 973 15.43 26.25 22.50
C MET A 973 16.46 26.40 21.37
N PRO A 974 17.64 27.03 21.58
CA PRO A 974 18.72 27.01 20.59
C PRO A 974 19.14 25.59 20.20
N LEU A 975 19.14 24.64 21.14
CA LEU A 975 19.48 23.25 20.87
C LEU A 975 18.43 22.56 19.99
N ALA A 976 17.14 22.77 20.27
CA ALA A 976 16.03 22.21 19.51
C ALA A 976 15.99 22.70 18.06
N PHE A 977 16.23 24.00 17.83
CA PHE A 977 16.16 24.61 16.49
C PHE A 977 17.49 24.66 15.73
N GLY A 978 18.60 24.18 16.31
CA GLY A 978 19.90 24.09 15.63
C GLY A 978 20.65 25.43 15.53
N LEU A 979 20.53 26.27 16.56
CA LEU A 979 21.27 27.54 16.69
C LEU A 979 22.66 27.37 17.30
N VAL A 980 22.83 26.36 18.17
CA VAL A 980 24.09 26.09 18.89
C VAL A 980 25.21 25.71 17.90
N PRO A 981 26.35 26.41 17.92
CA PRO A 981 27.53 26.02 17.15
C PRO A 981 28.09 24.66 17.60
N GLU A 982 28.68 23.89 16.68
CA GLU A 982 29.16 22.53 16.95
C GLU A 982 30.20 22.48 18.07
N GLU A 983 31.10 23.48 18.12
CA GLU A 983 32.14 23.62 19.13
C GLU A 983 31.59 23.84 20.56
N HIS A 984 30.32 24.24 20.69
CA HIS A 984 29.66 24.56 21.96
C HIS A 984 28.54 23.57 22.31
N PHE A 985 28.27 22.56 21.47
CA PHE A 985 27.21 21.58 21.75
C PHE A 985 27.38 20.93 23.11
N LYS A 986 28.60 20.49 23.44
CA LYS A 986 28.86 19.79 24.70
C LYS A 986 28.54 20.66 25.93
N THR A 987 28.98 21.92 25.96
CA THR A 987 28.78 22.79 27.13
C THR A 987 27.30 23.13 27.31
N VAL A 988 26.58 23.41 26.23
CA VAL A 988 25.14 23.66 26.27
C VAL A 988 24.36 22.42 26.70
N VAL A 989 24.70 21.25 26.17
CA VAL A 989 24.08 19.96 26.57
C VAL A 989 24.34 19.65 28.04
N ASP A 990 25.58 19.80 28.51
CA ASP A 990 25.92 19.57 29.93
C ASP A 990 25.11 20.51 30.84
N TYR A 991 24.95 21.78 30.43
CA TYR A 991 24.11 22.74 31.15
C TYR A 991 22.64 22.31 31.16
N VAL A 992 22.06 21.96 30.01
CA VAL A 992 20.67 21.44 29.91
C VAL A 992 20.46 20.25 30.85
N LYS A 993 21.38 19.28 30.84
CA LYS A 993 21.33 18.09 31.71
C LYS A 993 21.42 18.45 33.20
N SER A 994 22.17 19.49 33.55
CA SER A 994 22.30 19.96 34.93
C SER A 994 21.00 20.54 35.52
N ARG A 995 20.07 21.00 34.67
CA ARG A 995 18.79 21.58 35.10
C ARG A 995 17.69 20.55 35.35
N GLY A 996 17.78 19.35 34.79
CA GLY A 996 16.69 18.37 34.88
C GLY A 996 15.47 18.79 34.07
N MET A 997 14.29 18.33 34.49
CA MET A 997 12.99 18.78 33.96
C MET A 997 12.63 20.15 34.56
N ALA A 998 13.48 21.18 34.40
CA ALA A 998 13.21 22.53 34.92
C ALA A 998 12.22 23.35 34.09
N CYS A 999 11.46 22.69 33.23
CA CYS A 999 10.41 23.25 32.38
C CYS A 999 9.04 22.62 32.71
N SER A 1000 7.98 23.20 32.18
CA SER A 1000 6.64 22.62 32.23
C SER A 1000 6.50 21.44 31.27
N VAL A 1001 5.30 20.88 31.26
CA VAL A 1001 4.89 19.88 30.27
C VAL A 1001 4.93 20.42 28.83
N TYR A 1002 4.65 21.72 28.61
CA TYR A 1002 4.80 22.38 27.30
C TYR A 1002 6.28 22.50 26.91
N GLY A 1003 7.11 23.03 27.81
CA GLY A 1003 8.55 23.17 27.56
C GLY A 1003 9.25 21.83 27.31
N SER A 1004 8.69 20.73 27.83
CA SER A 1004 9.24 19.38 27.66
C SER A 1004 9.34 18.95 26.19
N GLN A 1005 8.47 19.43 25.29
CA GLN A 1005 8.55 19.14 23.85
C GLN A 1005 9.91 19.55 23.29
N PHE A 1006 10.33 20.79 23.54
CA PHE A 1006 11.57 21.35 23.01
C PHE A 1006 12.80 20.80 23.72
N LEU A 1007 12.69 20.46 25.01
CA LEU A 1007 13.72 19.71 25.72
C LEU A 1007 13.97 18.35 25.05
N MET A 1008 12.91 17.59 24.76
CA MET A 1008 13.03 16.28 24.11
C MET A 1008 13.58 16.40 22.68
N ASP A 1009 13.10 17.37 21.90
CA ASP A 1009 13.61 17.62 20.54
C ASP A 1009 15.11 17.99 20.57
N GLY A 1010 15.53 18.89 21.48
CA GLY A 1010 16.94 19.27 21.66
C GLY A 1010 17.83 18.09 22.06
N LEU A 1011 17.42 17.28 23.04
CA LEU A 1011 18.19 16.13 23.50
C LEU A 1011 18.37 15.07 22.41
N TYR A 1012 17.30 14.73 21.69
CA TYR A 1012 17.38 13.74 20.61
C TYR A 1012 18.14 14.26 19.38
N ASN A 1013 18.07 15.57 19.08
CA ASN A 1013 18.89 16.19 18.04
C ASN A 1013 20.39 16.16 18.41
N ALA A 1014 20.71 16.32 19.70
CA ALA A 1014 22.08 16.24 20.23
C ALA A 1014 22.61 14.80 20.42
N GLY A 1015 21.79 13.78 20.20
CA GLY A 1015 22.16 12.38 20.41
C GLY A 1015 22.18 11.91 21.87
N GLU A 1016 21.58 12.68 22.79
CA GLU A 1016 21.57 12.45 24.24
C GLU A 1016 20.44 11.51 24.70
N ALA A 1017 20.30 10.38 24.00
CA ALA A 1017 19.17 9.47 24.16
C ALA A 1017 19.11 8.79 25.54
N ASP A 1018 20.26 8.59 26.20
CA ASP A 1018 20.32 8.05 27.56
C ASP A 1018 19.63 8.96 28.56
N TYR A 1019 19.91 10.26 28.48
CA TYR A 1019 19.28 11.22 29.36
C TYR A 1019 17.81 11.44 29.00
N ALA A 1020 17.48 11.47 27.71
CA ALA A 1020 16.09 11.55 27.25
C ALA A 1020 15.25 10.37 27.77
N LEU A 1021 15.79 9.14 27.75
CA LEU A 1021 15.13 7.96 28.33
C LEU A 1021 15.01 8.05 29.85
N ASP A 1022 16.04 8.54 30.53
CA ASP A 1022 16.00 8.75 31.99
C ASP A 1022 14.90 9.76 32.38
N LEU A 1023 14.66 10.81 31.57
CA LEU A 1023 13.55 11.75 31.77
C LEU A 1023 12.18 11.12 31.49
N LEU A 1024 12.03 10.39 30.38
CA LEU A 1024 10.78 9.69 30.02
C LEU A 1024 10.36 8.66 31.06
N THR A 1025 11.32 8.09 31.78
CA THR A 1025 11.10 7.04 32.78
C THR A 1025 11.30 7.52 34.23
N SER A 1026 11.45 8.84 34.42
CA SER A 1026 11.62 9.43 35.74
C SER A 1026 10.41 9.17 36.64
N LYS A 1027 10.66 9.04 37.93
CA LYS A 1027 9.64 8.92 38.99
C LYS A 1027 9.51 10.19 39.84
N ASP A 1028 10.23 11.26 39.47
CA ASP A 1028 10.19 12.53 40.18
C ASP A 1028 8.82 13.21 40.03
N LYS A 1029 8.58 14.30 40.77
CA LYS A 1029 7.31 15.04 40.63
C LYS A 1029 7.13 15.64 39.24
N ARG A 1030 8.21 16.10 38.61
CA ARG A 1030 8.22 16.58 37.22
C ARG A 1030 8.44 15.42 36.26
N SER A 1031 7.47 14.51 36.19
CA SER A 1031 7.50 13.35 35.29
C SER A 1031 6.09 12.92 34.88
N TRP A 1032 5.99 12.24 33.73
CA TRP A 1032 4.74 11.61 33.28
C TRP A 1032 4.29 10.49 34.22
N TYR A 1033 5.24 9.75 34.80
CA TYR A 1033 4.90 8.73 35.80
C TYR A 1033 4.26 9.33 37.05
N ASN A 1034 4.59 10.59 37.43
CA ASN A 1034 3.87 11.27 38.50
C ASN A 1034 2.38 11.41 38.19
N MET A 1035 2.01 11.72 36.95
CA MET A 1035 0.62 11.87 36.53
C MET A 1035 -0.17 10.57 36.73
N ILE A 1036 0.45 9.43 36.40
CA ILE A 1036 -0.11 8.09 36.64
C ILE A 1036 -0.19 7.82 38.15
N ARG A 1037 0.87 8.12 38.89
CA ARG A 1037 0.97 7.90 40.33
C ARG A 1037 -0.08 8.68 41.13
N VAL A 1038 -0.41 9.91 40.73
CA VAL A 1038 -1.47 10.71 41.38
C VAL A 1038 -2.88 10.25 40.99
N GLY A 1039 -3.00 9.28 40.07
CA GLY A 1039 -4.25 8.63 39.69
C GLY A 1039 -4.88 9.15 38.40
N SER A 1040 -4.23 10.06 37.68
CA SER A 1040 -4.75 10.56 36.41
C SER A 1040 -4.57 9.53 35.29
N THR A 1041 -5.48 9.58 34.32
CA THR A 1041 -5.47 8.75 33.11
C THR A 1041 -5.54 9.58 31.83
N ILE A 1042 -5.57 10.91 31.97
CA ILE A 1042 -5.29 11.88 30.91
C ILE A 1042 -4.14 12.76 31.44
N THR A 1043 -3.28 13.26 30.55
CA THR A 1043 -2.15 14.10 30.95
C THR A 1043 -2.60 15.39 31.63
N LEU A 1044 -1.77 15.87 32.55
CA LEU A 1044 -2.06 17.05 33.36
C LEU A 1044 -1.63 18.33 32.65
N GLU A 1045 -2.23 19.45 33.04
CA GLU A 1045 -1.85 20.77 32.52
C GLU A 1045 -0.46 21.25 33.01
N ALA A 1046 -0.04 20.83 34.20
CA ALA A 1046 1.29 21.04 34.76
C ALA A 1046 1.69 19.80 35.55
N TRP A 1047 2.95 19.68 35.95
CA TRP A 1047 3.46 18.42 36.50
C TRP A 1047 2.78 17.95 37.79
N ASP A 1048 2.34 18.88 38.65
CA ASP A 1048 1.76 18.59 39.96
C ASP A 1048 1.05 19.83 40.55
N LEU A 1049 0.17 19.63 41.53
CA LEU A 1049 -0.47 20.71 42.30
C LEU A 1049 0.54 21.60 43.04
N GLU A 1050 1.76 21.11 43.33
CA GLU A 1050 2.85 21.92 43.88
C GLU A 1050 3.25 23.09 42.96
N TYR A 1051 3.17 22.90 41.64
CA TYR A 1051 3.58 23.89 40.65
C TYR A 1051 2.41 24.74 40.17
N LYS A 1052 1.20 24.18 40.19
CA LYS A 1052 -0.02 24.87 39.78
C LYS A 1052 -1.19 24.55 40.70
N ASN A 1053 -1.66 25.53 41.46
CA ASN A 1053 -2.77 25.33 42.41
C ASN A 1053 -4.15 25.18 41.75
N ASN A 1054 -4.31 25.65 40.50
CA ASN A 1054 -5.52 25.54 39.71
C ASN A 1054 -5.39 24.54 38.54
N LEU A 1055 -4.71 23.44 38.81
CA LEU A 1055 -4.40 22.39 37.84
C LEU A 1055 -5.66 21.76 37.22
N ASP A 1056 -5.59 21.49 35.92
CA ASP A 1056 -6.52 20.65 35.17
C ASP A 1056 -5.92 19.25 34.90
N TRP A 1057 -6.75 18.19 34.95
CA TRP A 1057 -6.32 16.78 34.83
C TRP A 1057 -6.53 16.16 33.45
N ASN A 1058 -6.94 16.97 32.46
CA ASN A 1058 -7.38 16.50 31.16
C ASN A 1058 -6.83 17.35 30.00
N HIS A 1059 -5.50 17.58 29.99
CA HIS A 1059 -4.84 18.55 29.10
C HIS A 1059 -3.90 17.88 28.08
N ALA A 1060 -4.09 18.15 26.79
CA ALA A 1060 -3.41 17.43 25.71
C ALA A 1060 -1.90 17.74 25.61
N TRP A 1061 -1.48 18.97 25.92
CA TRP A 1061 -0.08 19.39 25.78
C TRP A 1061 0.90 18.61 26.67
N GLY A 1062 0.41 17.83 27.63
CA GLY A 1062 1.24 17.01 28.49
C GLY A 1062 1.63 15.68 27.85
N ALA A 1063 1.05 15.35 26.70
CA ALA A 1063 1.22 14.09 25.99
C ALA A 1063 2.44 14.04 25.07
N VAL A 1064 3.45 14.89 25.29
CA VAL A 1064 4.71 14.92 24.51
C VAL A 1064 5.32 13.53 24.22
N PRO A 1065 5.34 12.55 25.14
CA PRO A 1065 5.85 11.21 24.85
C PRO A 1065 5.16 10.51 23.68
N ALA A 1066 3.89 10.82 23.38
CA ALA A 1066 3.18 10.28 22.22
C ALA A 1066 3.85 10.63 20.89
N ASN A 1067 4.58 11.76 20.81
CA ASN A 1067 5.38 12.09 19.63
C ASN A 1067 6.90 11.90 19.84
N ALA A 1068 7.41 12.12 21.05
CA ALA A 1068 8.84 12.00 21.34
C ALA A 1068 9.36 10.56 21.26
N ILE A 1069 8.54 9.55 21.53
CA ILE A 1069 8.90 8.14 21.37
C ILE A 1069 9.03 7.78 19.86
N PRO A 1070 8.01 8.00 19.00
CA PRO A 1070 8.12 7.76 17.55
C PRO A 1070 9.21 8.61 16.89
N ARG A 1071 9.20 9.94 17.12
CA ARG A 1071 10.07 10.90 16.41
C ARG A 1071 11.48 10.97 16.98
N GLY A 1072 11.66 10.68 18.27
CA GLY A 1072 12.93 10.82 18.98
C GLY A 1072 13.61 9.48 19.23
N LEU A 1073 12.98 8.63 20.05
CA LEU A 1073 13.52 7.31 20.44
C LEU A 1073 13.67 6.38 19.22
N TRP A 1074 12.64 6.28 18.38
CA TRP A 1074 12.70 5.51 17.13
C TRP A 1074 13.22 6.32 15.94
N GLY A 1075 13.15 7.65 16.03
CA GLY A 1075 13.66 8.53 14.99
C GLY A 1075 12.86 8.48 13.69
N ILE A 1076 11.58 8.09 13.74
CA ILE A 1076 10.70 7.99 12.57
C ILE A 1076 10.11 9.39 12.29
N LYS A 1077 10.53 10.01 11.18
CA LYS A 1077 10.09 11.35 10.75
C LYS A 1077 9.97 11.41 9.23
N PRO A 1078 9.10 12.25 8.65
CA PRO A 1078 9.15 12.52 7.22
C PRO A 1078 10.45 13.24 6.88
N LYS A 1079 11.21 12.73 5.91
CA LYS A 1079 12.36 13.43 5.30
C LYS A 1079 11.90 14.31 4.15
N THR A 1080 10.96 13.79 3.37
CA THR A 1080 10.23 14.55 2.34
C THR A 1080 8.76 14.67 2.74
N PRO A 1081 8.06 15.71 2.26
CA PRO A 1081 6.63 15.88 2.46
C PRO A 1081 5.84 14.64 2.04
N GLY A 1082 4.84 14.27 2.85
CA GLY A 1082 3.98 13.12 2.58
C GLY A 1082 4.68 11.76 2.70
N PHE A 1083 5.82 11.69 3.39
CA PHE A 1083 6.55 10.44 3.67
C PHE A 1083 7.05 9.65 2.45
N SER A 1084 7.16 10.25 1.26
CA SER A 1084 7.80 9.56 0.12
C SER A 1084 9.22 9.07 0.45
N ILE A 1085 9.92 9.79 1.33
CA ILE A 1085 11.13 9.38 2.03
C ILE A 1085 10.94 9.59 3.52
N ALA A 1086 11.09 8.55 4.32
CA ALA A 1086 11.16 8.62 5.78
C ALA A 1086 12.61 8.67 6.26
N THR A 1087 12.86 9.30 7.41
CA THR A 1087 14.05 9.06 8.22
C THR A 1087 13.71 8.04 9.30
N ILE A 1088 14.59 7.09 9.56
CA ILE A 1088 14.52 6.17 10.70
C ILE A 1088 15.88 6.21 11.39
N LYS A 1089 15.94 6.91 12.53
CA LYS A 1089 17.18 7.10 13.30
C LYS A 1089 17.02 6.58 14.74
N PRO A 1090 17.07 5.25 14.97
CA PRO A 1090 16.82 4.69 16.29
C PRO A 1090 17.87 5.10 17.31
N GLN A 1091 17.41 5.52 18.49
CA GLN A 1091 18.24 5.93 19.62
C GLN A 1091 17.88 5.12 20.87
N MET A 1092 17.97 3.79 20.76
CA MET A 1092 17.42 2.82 21.72
C MET A 1092 17.99 2.89 23.14
N SER A 1093 19.07 3.65 23.37
CA SER A 1093 19.61 3.91 24.70
C SER A 1093 19.87 2.59 25.45
N LYS A 1094 19.42 2.47 26.71
CA LYS A 1094 19.61 1.33 27.60
C LYS A 1094 18.57 0.21 27.38
N LEU A 1095 17.62 0.36 26.45
CA LEU A 1095 16.56 -0.63 26.20
C LEU A 1095 17.12 -1.96 25.69
N LYS A 1096 16.43 -3.04 26.06
CA LYS A 1096 16.71 -4.42 25.62
C LYS A 1096 15.80 -4.88 24.50
N SER A 1097 14.56 -4.38 24.47
CA SER A 1097 13.64 -4.59 23.36
C SER A 1097 12.68 -3.43 23.24
N SER A 1098 12.25 -3.15 22.02
CA SER A 1098 11.11 -2.26 21.74
C SER A 1098 10.45 -2.67 20.42
N ALA A 1099 9.14 -2.47 20.31
CA ALA A 1099 8.39 -2.56 19.06
C ALA A 1099 7.52 -1.32 18.91
N ILE A 1100 7.31 -0.86 17.67
CA ILE A 1100 6.48 0.30 17.36
C ILE A 1100 5.80 0.14 16.01
N GLU A 1101 4.59 0.68 15.91
CA GLU A 1101 3.88 0.93 14.65
C GLU A 1101 3.54 2.42 14.58
N VAL A 1102 3.99 3.09 13.52
CA VAL A 1102 3.78 4.52 13.30
C VAL A 1102 2.95 4.72 12.03
N PRO A 1103 1.73 5.28 12.12
CA PRO A 1103 0.90 5.53 10.95
C PRO A 1103 1.47 6.67 10.10
N THR A 1104 1.36 6.56 8.78
CA THR A 1104 1.69 7.63 7.82
C THR A 1104 0.63 7.68 6.72
N VAL A 1105 0.60 8.76 5.93
CA VAL A 1105 -0.32 8.89 4.77
C VAL A 1105 -0.12 7.83 3.69
N LEU A 1106 1.06 7.19 3.61
CA LEU A 1106 1.36 6.12 2.64
C LEU A 1106 1.19 4.70 3.23
N GLY A 1107 0.86 4.58 4.51
CA GLY A 1107 0.77 3.32 5.23
C GLY A 1107 1.64 3.30 6.49
N THR A 1108 1.52 2.25 7.28
CA THR A 1108 2.19 2.15 8.59
C THR A 1108 3.64 1.67 8.46
N ILE A 1109 4.57 2.37 9.10
CA ILE A 1109 5.94 1.87 9.30
C ILE A 1109 5.92 0.99 10.56
N LYS A 1110 6.40 -0.25 10.45
CA LYS A 1110 6.51 -1.18 11.58
C LYS A 1110 7.97 -1.41 11.91
N ALA A 1111 8.34 -1.36 13.18
CA ALA A 1111 9.71 -1.61 13.58
C ALA A 1111 9.81 -2.35 14.92
N SER A 1112 10.81 -3.22 15.05
CA SER A 1112 11.17 -3.86 16.31
C SER A 1112 12.68 -3.90 16.49
N TYR A 1113 13.10 -3.86 17.75
CA TYR A 1113 14.49 -3.82 18.18
C TYR A 1113 14.72 -4.87 19.26
N LYS A 1114 15.85 -5.57 19.17
CA LYS A 1114 16.30 -6.55 20.15
C LYS A 1114 17.79 -6.42 20.41
N TYR A 1115 18.15 -6.17 21.67
CA TYR A 1115 19.51 -6.26 22.18
C TYR A 1115 19.80 -7.68 22.64
N SER A 1116 20.70 -8.38 21.94
CA SER A 1116 21.10 -9.76 22.30
C SER A 1116 22.46 -9.81 23.01
N GLY A 1117 22.96 -8.66 23.48
CA GLY A 1117 24.27 -8.50 24.10
C GLY A 1117 25.13 -7.47 23.37
N ALA A 1118 26.30 -7.13 23.94
CA ALA A 1118 27.20 -6.14 23.34
C ALA A 1118 27.62 -6.49 21.91
N ARG A 1119 27.66 -7.79 21.58
CA ARG A 1119 28.08 -8.29 20.27
C ARG A 1119 26.98 -8.27 19.21
N LEU A 1120 25.70 -8.15 19.57
CA LEU A 1120 24.60 -8.26 18.61
C LEU A 1120 23.39 -7.43 19.01
N GLN A 1121 23.02 -6.52 18.12
CA GLN A 1121 21.73 -5.83 18.13
C GLN A 1121 21.01 -6.10 16.81
N THR A 1122 19.68 -6.22 16.83
CA THR A 1122 18.87 -6.48 15.64
C THR A 1122 17.71 -5.50 15.57
N TYR A 1123 17.51 -4.92 14.40
CA TYR A 1123 16.34 -4.14 14.03
C TYR A 1123 15.61 -4.89 12.91
N GLU A 1124 14.30 -5.04 13.05
CA GLU A 1124 13.41 -5.51 11.99
C GLU A 1124 12.48 -4.36 11.63
N ILE A 1125 12.47 -3.94 10.37
CA ILE A 1125 11.74 -2.76 9.90
C ILE A 1125 10.94 -3.14 8.66
N GLU A 1126 9.66 -2.82 8.62
CA GLU A 1126 8.79 -2.98 7.46
C GLU A 1126 8.38 -1.59 6.94
N ILE A 1127 8.75 -1.31 5.70
CA ILE A 1127 8.44 -0.06 4.99
C ILE A 1127 7.24 -0.30 4.08
N PRO A 1128 6.18 0.53 4.12
CA PRO A 1128 5.02 0.38 3.24
C PRO A 1128 5.40 0.62 1.77
N ALA A 1129 4.54 0.21 0.84
CA ALA A 1129 4.72 0.52 -0.57
C ALA A 1129 4.71 2.02 -0.84
N ASN A 1130 5.32 2.39 -1.96
CA ASN A 1130 5.46 3.76 -2.43
C ASN A 1130 6.31 4.68 -1.53
N MET A 1131 6.97 4.11 -0.51
CA MET A 1131 7.84 4.79 0.43
C MET A 1131 9.25 4.20 0.36
N VAL A 1132 10.26 5.04 0.55
CA VAL A 1132 11.60 4.60 0.95
C VAL A 1132 11.95 5.18 2.32
N ALA A 1133 12.88 4.56 3.03
CA ALA A 1133 13.37 5.10 4.30
C ALA A 1133 14.90 5.18 4.33
N GLU A 1134 15.44 6.18 5.01
CA GLU A 1134 16.85 6.29 5.33
C GLU A 1134 17.09 5.88 6.78
N PHE A 1135 17.74 4.73 6.94
CA PHE A 1135 18.15 4.21 8.24
C PHE A 1135 19.55 4.70 8.59
N SER A 1136 19.70 5.28 9.78
CA SER A 1136 20.99 5.75 10.30
C SER A 1136 21.07 5.61 11.82
N LEU A 1137 22.28 5.71 12.37
CA LEU A 1137 22.56 5.62 13.82
C LEU A 1137 23.55 6.72 14.22
N ASN A 1138 23.55 7.13 15.50
CA ASN A 1138 24.45 8.18 15.99
C ASN A 1138 25.95 7.79 15.94
N SER A 1139 26.29 6.50 16.09
CA SER A 1139 27.67 6.02 15.96
C SER A 1139 27.74 4.54 15.58
N LEU A 1140 28.55 4.27 14.55
CA LEU A 1140 28.92 2.93 14.06
C LEU A 1140 30.33 2.51 14.51
N GLU A 1141 31.01 3.31 15.34
CA GLU A 1141 32.40 3.05 15.73
C GLU A 1141 32.55 1.65 16.36
N GLY A 1142 33.49 0.86 15.82
CA GLY A 1142 33.75 -0.52 16.25
C GLY A 1142 32.65 -1.55 15.88
N LYS A 1143 31.63 -1.18 15.10
CA LYS A 1143 30.50 -2.04 14.72
C LYS A 1143 30.45 -2.29 13.21
N ASN A 1144 30.14 -3.53 12.82
CA ASN A 1144 29.75 -3.86 11.45
C ASN A 1144 28.23 -3.82 11.34
N LEU A 1145 27.75 -3.15 10.29
CA LEU A 1145 26.35 -3.10 9.93
C LEU A 1145 26.05 -4.15 8.86
N ILE A 1146 25.07 -5.02 9.11
CA ILE A 1146 24.65 -6.09 8.19
C ILE A 1146 23.18 -5.85 7.86
N HIS A 1147 22.86 -5.67 6.58
CA HIS A 1147 21.49 -5.49 6.08
C HIS A 1147 21.10 -6.69 5.21
N ASN A 1148 20.02 -7.38 5.58
CA ASN A 1148 19.49 -8.57 4.88
C ASN A 1148 20.58 -9.62 4.59
N GLY A 1149 21.47 -9.83 5.56
CA GLY A 1149 22.59 -10.79 5.48
C GLY A 1149 23.84 -10.28 4.75
N LYS A 1150 23.81 -9.08 4.16
CA LYS A 1150 24.95 -8.47 3.45
C LYS A 1150 25.61 -7.40 4.31
N LYS A 1151 26.94 -7.43 4.40
CA LYS A 1151 27.71 -6.41 5.12
C LYS A 1151 27.63 -5.08 4.35
N VAL A 1152 27.26 -4.01 5.04
CA VAL A 1152 27.27 -2.65 4.51
C VAL A 1152 28.70 -2.10 4.61
N PRO A 1153 29.28 -1.54 3.53
CA PRO A 1153 30.61 -0.94 3.60
C PRO A 1153 30.67 0.19 4.62
N SER A 1154 31.78 0.29 5.37
CA SER A 1154 31.97 1.29 6.43
C SER A 1154 32.01 2.75 5.93
N ALA A 1155 32.01 2.96 4.61
CA ALA A 1155 31.93 4.29 4.00
C ALA A 1155 30.48 4.84 3.93
N PHE A 1156 29.47 4.02 4.24
CA PHE A 1156 28.06 4.42 4.20
C PHE A 1156 27.48 4.46 5.62
N ASP A 1157 27.18 5.66 6.10
CA ASP A 1157 26.53 5.89 7.41
C ASP A 1157 24.99 5.80 7.35
N ILE A 1158 24.44 5.70 6.13
CA ILE A 1158 23.00 5.64 5.86
C ILE A 1158 22.71 4.44 4.96
N ILE A 1159 21.69 3.65 5.32
CA ILE A 1159 21.12 2.60 4.46
C ILE A 1159 19.78 3.09 3.92
N ARG A 1160 19.57 2.96 2.61
CA ARG A 1160 18.24 3.13 2.01
C ARG A 1160 17.46 1.82 2.12
N LEU A 1161 16.29 1.87 2.74
CA LEU A 1161 15.32 0.80 2.83
C LEU A 1161 14.25 1.04 1.77
N GLU A 1162 13.99 0.03 0.96
CA GLU A 1162 12.92 -0.01 -0.04
C GLU A 1162 11.62 -0.54 0.60
N PRO A 1163 10.48 -0.55 -0.10
CA PRO A 1163 9.29 -1.22 0.38
C PRO A 1163 9.55 -2.69 0.74
N GLY A 1164 9.00 -3.12 1.88
CA GLY A 1164 9.09 -4.49 2.37
C GLY A 1164 9.84 -4.61 3.70
N LYS A 1165 10.27 -5.84 4.01
CA LYS A 1165 10.89 -6.18 5.29
C LYS A 1165 12.41 -6.13 5.24
N HIS A 1166 13.00 -5.50 6.25
CA HIS A 1166 14.43 -5.27 6.40
C HIS A 1166 14.90 -5.80 7.75
N ILE A 1167 15.94 -6.63 7.75
CA ILE A 1167 16.63 -7.09 8.96
C ILE A 1167 18.01 -6.44 8.98
N ILE A 1168 18.25 -5.61 9.99
CA ILE A 1168 19.50 -4.87 10.18
C ILE A 1168 20.16 -5.36 11.47
N LYS A 1169 21.40 -5.83 11.38
CA LYS A 1169 22.19 -6.32 12.53
C LYS A 1169 23.42 -5.45 12.74
N LEU A 1170 23.65 -5.05 13.98
CA LEU A 1170 24.91 -4.44 14.43
C LEU A 1170 25.74 -5.50 15.14
N VAL A 1171 26.93 -5.78 14.61
CA VAL A 1171 27.85 -6.81 15.14
C VAL A 1171 29.20 -6.20 15.48
N ILE A 1172 29.65 -6.33 16.73
CA ILE A 1172 31.00 -5.93 17.13
C ILE A 1172 31.96 -7.06 16.79
N ASN A 1173 32.95 -6.79 15.93
CA ASN A 1173 34.06 -7.72 15.70
C ASN A 1173 35.09 -7.51 16.82
N SER A 1174 35.17 -8.45 17.77
CA SER A 1174 36.37 -8.61 18.57
C SER A 1174 37.42 -9.30 17.71
N PHE A 1175 38.49 -8.59 17.35
CA PHE A 1175 39.78 -9.24 17.19
C PHE A 1175 40.48 -9.25 18.54
#